data_AF-A0A173QUW6-F1
#
_entry.id   AF-A0A173QUW6-F1
#
_cell.length_a   1.000
_cell.length_b   1.000
_cell.length_c   1.000
_cell.angle_alpha   90.00
_cell.angle_beta   90.00
_cell.angle_gamma   90.00
#
_symmetry.space_group_name_H-M   'P 1'
#
loop_
_entity.id
_entity.type
_entity.pdbx_description
1 polymer ?
#
loop_
_entity_poly.entity_id
_entity_poly.type
_entity_poly.pdbx_seq_one_letter_code
_entity_poly.pdbx_strand_id
1 'polypeptide(L)'
;MKQRYLKKPCSFLLVSAMVLTMFPTFSTSVHAEENQSPTKEQFSTVEELKNYDTNDNDGVKNPAKVYFGNNNQQWWIAGSQSNDSITLFSASSMRDDVQFESNYMDNKTYDDKWNCTYPDREPAEVFPNHYGASYIRNVTLKEMEASFFTSSEQALINETTIYTDDTKNNSVYSTTDKLYLAYGDQEDYNHITVGKNSANDLNDGLRIDPSYWGKSVLELFWIRSPFVSNDDPNDGSSVLTAWPSKNYPAFNGAQTSNVEKIRPAFELNSSTILFASAVPSATSTGNLTLQDTDGDGAFTLRYDAGKYSKNLGSAVISYDESKVILTDVPNGTYLVAQNSNGTYAKQITNETEVSASGMNLDNFANCKIWLETTDTANRITYAALAEKEQETAVNIVAGAGLNITSENGVQKVVPNTAITNIIVEAVDGYFLPDGYEDGIQGLNGLTVTNITKNGFTIIGTPASDVNITLPPATKAVYSMLLSGDGTFTGTCVGYQPINAKEFTITNSGNVDLENVDISITGTDKDKFELSGDGTTTIQPNDTLKVAVAPKDSLATGIYRATLTVTAANAQIATTELQFTVNEHDYVAVVTPPNCTEKGYTTYTCRNCSHSYKGNEVDATGHTWGEWKVIKEATTTETGKKERVCERCDYKEIAVISMISNKEQPTTSTKPDTAVKTGDSTNILLWSMVMVISLAGMLTALFFKRRRNR
;
A
#
# COMPACT_ATOMS: atom_id res chain seq x y z
N MET A 1 29.88 67.15 -60.65
CA MET A 1 30.87 67.82 -59.76
C MET A 1 30.15 68.12 -58.44
N LYS A 2 30.64 67.85 -57.22
CA LYS A 2 31.88 67.20 -56.70
C LYS A 2 31.53 66.23 -55.53
N GLN A 3 32.44 65.28 -55.26
CA GLN A 3 32.70 64.43 -54.05
C GLN A 3 31.71 64.42 -52.85
N ARG A 4 31.26 63.25 -52.33
CA ARG A 4 31.91 62.25 -51.41
C ARG A 4 32.11 62.78 -49.96
N TYR A 5 31.94 62.03 -48.86
CA TYR A 5 32.07 60.58 -48.54
C TYR A 5 30.80 60.05 -47.81
N LEU A 6 30.42 58.76 -47.70
CA LEU A 6 31.03 57.41 -47.80
C LEU A 6 31.47 56.76 -46.46
N LYS A 7 30.64 55.81 -45.95
CA LYS A 7 31.03 54.65 -45.09
C LYS A 7 30.02 53.48 -45.26
N LYS A 8 30.52 52.24 -45.27
CA LYS A 8 29.82 50.92 -45.12
C LYS A 8 30.64 50.10 -44.09
N PRO A 9 30.11 49.03 -43.46
CA PRO A 9 29.99 47.66 -44.03
C PRO A 9 28.51 47.17 -44.05
N CYS A 10 28.04 46.07 -44.67
CA CYS A 10 28.38 44.63 -44.56
C CYS A 10 28.18 44.07 -43.13
N SER A 11 27.63 42.88 -42.88
CA SER A 11 27.08 41.78 -43.71
C SER A 11 25.92 41.12 -42.91
N PHE A 12 25.15 40.09 -43.28
CA PHE A 12 25.26 39.02 -44.29
C PHE A 12 23.87 38.66 -44.88
N LEU A 13 23.84 37.74 -45.85
CA LEU A 13 22.69 36.88 -46.19
C LEU A 13 23.17 35.42 -46.08
N LEU A 14 22.36 34.53 -45.51
CA LEU A 14 22.60 33.08 -45.49
C LEU A 14 21.52 32.37 -46.31
N VAL A 15 21.91 31.85 -47.47
CA VAL A 15 21.06 31.02 -48.33
C VAL A 15 21.45 29.56 -48.11
N SER A 16 20.67 28.85 -47.31
CA SER A 16 20.81 27.40 -47.17
C SER A 16 20.12 26.70 -48.34
N ALA A 17 20.89 26.11 -49.25
CA ALA A 17 20.34 25.30 -50.32
C ALA A 17 19.80 23.98 -49.77
N MET A 18 18.51 23.69 -49.99
CA MET A 18 17.89 22.43 -49.63
C MET A 18 17.70 21.55 -50.89
N VAL A 19 18.04 20.27 -50.79
CA VAL A 19 18.16 19.38 -51.95
C VAL A 19 16.78 18.88 -52.40
N LEU A 20 16.48 19.05 -53.70
CA LEU A 20 15.30 18.48 -54.35
C LEU A 20 15.46 16.97 -54.55
N THR A 21 14.93 16.18 -53.62
CA THR A 21 14.62 14.75 -53.85
C THR A 21 13.14 14.59 -54.14
N MET A 22 12.79 14.24 -55.38
CA MET A 22 11.39 14.10 -55.80
C MET A 22 10.72 12.88 -55.15
N PHE A 23 9.60 13.11 -54.49
CA PHE A 23 8.60 12.08 -54.17
C PHE A 23 7.22 12.53 -54.71
N PRO A 24 6.31 11.59 -55.03
CA PRO A 24 5.13 11.91 -55.83
C PRO A 24 4.12 12.77 -55.07
N THR A 25 3.38 13.58 -55.83
CA THR A 25 2.23 14.33 -55.35
C THR A 25 1.13 13.38 -54.91
N PHE A 26 1.02 13.13 -53.60
CA PHE A 26 -0.25 12.70 -53.03
C PHE A 26 -1.28 13.83 -53.18
N SER A 27 -2.53 13.44 -53.39
CA SER A 27 -3.67 14.36 -53.42
C SER A 27 -3.66 15.25 -52.18
N THR A 28 -3.95 16.55 -52.36
CA THR A 28 -4.13 17.48 -51.24
C THR A 28 -5.16 16.95 -50.26
N SER A 29 -4.71 16.45 -49.12
CA SER A 29 -5.53 16.42 -47.92
C SER A 29 -5.97 17.86 -47.67
N VAL A 30 -7.27 18.11 -47.76
CA VAL A 30 -7.84 19.25 -47.05
C VAL A 30 -7.66 18.88 -45.58
N HIS A 31 -6.59 19.38 -44.97
CA HIS A 31 -6.48 19.36 -43.53
C HIS A 31 -7.67 20.15 -43.01
N ALA A 32 -8.59 19.47 -42.32
CA ALA A 32 -9.52 20.15 -41.46
C ALA A 32 -8.69 21.02 -40.51
N GLU A 33 -9.09 22.28 -40.38
CA GLU A 33 -8.44 23.22 -39.48
C GLU A 33 -8.52 22.63 -38.07
N GLU A 34 -7.36 22.36 -37.46
CA GLU A 34 -7.25 21.55 -36.25
C GLU A 34 -7.99 22.25 -35.10
N ASN A 35 -9.23 21.81 -34.83
CA ASN A 35 -10.22 22.49 -33.98
C ASN A 35 -9.54 23.01 -32.71
N GLN A 36 -9.34 24.33 -32.59
CA GLN A 36 -8.58 24.88 -31.49
C GLN A 36 -9.43 24.90 -30.21
N SER A 37 -8.77 24.99 -29.06
CA SER A 37 -9.49 25.26 -27.81
C SER A 37 -10.18 26.62 -27.90
N PRO A 38 -11.33 26.82 -27.23
CA PRO A 38 -11.98 28.11 -27.19
C PRO A 38 -11.02 29.20 -26.70
N THR A 39 -11.08 30.38 -27.33
CA THR A 39 -10.32 31.54 -26.85
C THR A 39 -10.92 32.07 -25.55
N LYS A 40 -10.19 32.92 -24.81
CA LYS A 40 -10.69 33.50 -23.54
C LYS A 40 -11.98 34.31 -23.71
N GLU A 41 -12.17 34.89 -24.90
CA GLU A 41 -13.35 35.65 -25.33
C GLU A 41 -14.55 34.72 -25.59
N GLN A 42 -14.30 33.44 -25.90
CA GLN A 42 -15.34 32.42 -26.11
C GLN A 42 -15.67 31.67 -24.81
N PHE A 43 -14.67 31.39 -23.97
CA PHE A 43 -14.78 30.71 -22.67
C PHE A 43 -13.75 31.30 -21.71
N SER A 44 -14.21 31.86 -20.59
CA SER A 44 -13.35 32.47 -19.57
C SER A 44 -13.55 31.79 -18.22
N THR A 45 -12.48 31.32 -17.58
CA THR A 45 -12.52 30.93 -16.16
C THR A 45 -12.81 32.15 -15.28
N VAL A 46 -13.20 31.92 -14.02
CA VAL A 46 -13.45 33.00 -13.05
C VAL A 46 -12.22 33.86 -12.75
N GLU A 47 -11.01 33.30 -12.84
CA GLU A 47 -9.77 34.09 -12.70
C GLU A 47 -9.47 34.93 -13.94
N GLU A 48 -9.74 34.41 -15.14
CA GLU A 48 -9.65 35.20 -16.38
C GLU A 48 -10.70 36.33 -16.41
N LEU A 49 -11.89 36.11 -15.84
CA LEU A 49 -12.94 37.14 -15.77
C LEU A 49 -12.53 38.37 -14.93
N LYS A 50 -11.70 38.19 -13.90
CA LYS A 50 -11.19 39.29 -13.06
C LYS A 50 -10.15 40.17 -13.77
N ASN A 51 -9.60 39.68 -14.88
CA ASN A 51 -8.58 40.38 -15.67
C ASN A 51 -9.17 41.17 -16.85
N TYR A 52 -10.49 41.13 -17.09
CA TYR A 52 -11.15 42.09 -17.97
C TYR A 52 -11.47 43.38 -17.21
N ASP A 53 -11.48 44.50 -17.92
CA ASP A 53 -11.63 45.84 -17.35
C ASP A 53 -12.12 46.87 -18.39
N THR A 54 -12.26 48.12 -17.97
CA THR A 54 -12.67 49.27 -18.80
C THR A 54 -11.65 50.41 -18.82
N ASN A 55 -10.38 50.10 -18.60
CA ASN A 55 -9.26 51.04 -18.52
C ASN A 55 -8.40 50.96 -19.79
N ASP A 56 -8.76 51.73 -20.82
CA ASP A 56 -8.03 51.79 -22.09
C ASP A 56 -6.62 52.42 -21.95
N ASN A 57 -6.21 52.81 -20.73
CA ASN A 57 -4.98 53.55 -20.42
C ASN A 57 -3.92 52.73 -19.67
N ASP A 58 -4.18 51.48 -19.30
CA ASP A 58 -3.17 50.60 -18.65
C ASP A 58 -2.08 50.11 -19.62
N GLY A 59 -2.42 50.05 -20.92
CA GLY A 59 -1.59 49.57 -22.01
C GLY A 59 -2.15 48.38 -22.79
N VAL A 60 -3.21 47.72 -22.30
CA VAL A 60 -3.83 46.53 -22.90
C VAL A 60 -5.37 46.62 -22.81
N LYS A 61 -5.99 47.19 -23.84
CA LYS A 61 -7.46 47.21 -23.99
C LYS A 61 -8.05 45.78 -23.89
N ASN A 62 -8.68 45.47 -22.76
CA ASN A 62 -9.24 44.14 -22.47
C ASN A 62 -10.70 44.18 -21.93
N PRO A 63 -11.68 44.73 -22.70
CA PRO A 63 -13.07 44.79 -22.27
C PRO A 63 -13.84 43.48 -22.46
N ALA A 64 -14.80 43.24 -21.56
CA ALA A 64 -15.81 42.21 -21.71
C ALA A 64 -17.12 42.60 -20.99
N LYS A 65 -18.23 41.95 -21.38
CA LYS A 65 -19.53 42.08 -20.73
C LYS A 65 -20.08 40.76 -20.22
N VAL A 66 -20.91 40.81 -19.18
CA VAL A 66 -21.69 39.68 -18.66
C VAL A 66 -23.19 39.98 -18.71
N TYR A 67 -24.01 38.93 -18.87
CA TYR A 67 -25.46 38.98 -18.65
C TYR A 67 -25.77 38.75 -17.18
N PHE A 68 -26.52 39.66 -16.54
CA PHE A 68 -26.97 39.50 -15.15
C PHE A 68 -28.23 40.33 -14.85
N GLY A 69 -29.18 39.76 -14.10
CA GLY A 69 -30.48 40.40 -13.83
C GLY A 69 -31.51 40.20 -14.94
N ASN A 70 -32.63 40.93 -14.84
CA ASN A 70 -33.74 40.83 -15.78
C ASN A 70 -33.41 41.37 -17.19
N ASN A 71 -34.31 41.11 -18.16
CA ASN A 71 -34.31 41.69 -19.51
C ASN A 71 -33.03 41.46 -20.34
N ASN A 72 -32.20 40.47 -19.99
CA ASN A 72 -30.87 40.23 -20.57
C ASN A 72 -29.94 41.46 -20.46
N GLN A 73 -29.98 42.19 -19.34
CA GLN A 73 -29.11 43.33 -19.10
C GLN A 73 -27.63 42.94 -19.21
N GLN A 74 -26.91 43.69 -20.03
CA GLN A 74 -25.46 43.58 -20.16
C GLN A 74 -24.76 44.53 -19.19
N TRP A 75 -23.66 44.07 -18.62
CA TRP A 75 -22.81 44.83 -17.71
C TRP A 75 -21.37 44.74 -18.17
N TRP A 76 -20.69 45.87 -18.30
CA TRP A 76 -19.23 45.89 -18.48
C TRP A 76 -18.56 45.37 -17.22
N ILE A 77 -17.56 44.51 -17.39
CA ILE A 77 -16.62 44.19 -16.33
C ILE A 77 -15.71 45.42 -16.16
N ALA A 78 -15.85 46.13 -15.04
CA ALA A 78 -15.03 47.30 -14.73
C ALA A 78 -13.63 46.93 -14.20
N GLY A 79 -13.46 45.67 -13.78
CA GLY A 79 -12.27 45.12 -13.15
C GLY A 79 -12.60 44.42 -11.82
N SER A 80 -11.56 44.08 -11.08
CA SER A 80 -11.64 43.43 -9.76
C SER A 80 -10.84 44.22 -8.71
N GLN A 81 -11.36 44.29 -7.48
CA GLN A 81 -10.70 44.89 -6.32
C GLN A 81 -10.56 43.90 -5.15
N SER A 82 -10.92 42.62 -5.33
CA SER A 82 -10.69 41.57 -4.35
C SER A 82 -10.68 40.19 -5.00
N ASN A 83 -10.03 39.22 -4.36
CA ASN A 83 -9.91 37.85 -4.87
C ASN A 83 -11.28 37.17 -5.13
N ASP A 84 -12.36 37.63 -4.48
CA ASP A 84 -13.69 37.02 -4.52
C ASP A 84 -14.76 37.95 -5.12
N SER A 85 -14.36 39.02 -5.82
CA SER A 85 -15.29 39.95 -6.46
C SER A 85 -14.90 40.46 -7.84
N ILE A 86 -15.92 40.84 -8.61
CA ILE A 86 -15.81 41.54 -9.89
C ILE A 86 -16.79 42.72 -9.84
N THR A 87 -16.35 43.93 -10.20
CA THR A 87 -17.25 45.09 -10.26
C THR A 87 -17.86 45.21 -11.66
N LEU A 88 -19.16 45.45 -11.69
CA LEU A 88 -19.97 45.52 -12.91
C LEU A 88 -20.59 46.90 -13.04
N PHE A 89 -20.50 47.50 -14.23
CA PHE A 89 -21.13 48.79 -14.60
C PHE A 89 -22.15 48.59 -15.71
N SER A 90 -23.35 49.18 -15.63
CA SER A 90 -24.41 48.90 -16.60
C SER A 90 -23.99 49.35 -18.02
N ALA A 91 -24.12 48.47 -19.01
CA ALA A 91 -23.72 48.77 -20.40
C ALA A 91 -24.72 49.71 -21.11
N SER A 92 -25.94 49.82 -20.58
CA SER A 92 -27.02 50.73 -21.02
C SER A 92 -27.61 51.48 -19.82
N SER A 93 -28.54 52.41 -20.08
CA SER A 93 -29.47 52.88 -19.05
C SER A 93 -30.36 51.73 -18.54
N MET A 94 -30.79 51.85 -17.29
CA MET A 94 -31.75 50.93 -16.64
C MET A 94 -33.04 51.63 -16.16
N ARG A 95 -33.02 52.96 -16.03
CA ARG A 95 -34.20 53.80 -15.78
C ARG A 95 -33.94 55.19 -16.37
N ASP A 96 -34.88 55.70 -17.14
CA ASP A 96 -34.82 57.04 -17.76
C ASP A 96 -35.73 58.02 -17.00
N ASP A 97 -35.61 59.32 -17.32
CA ASP A 97 -36.42 60.42 -16.78
C ASP A 97 -36.41 60.58 -15.24
N VAL A 98 -35.26 60.38 -14.58
CA VAL A 98 -35.14 60.40 -13.10
C VAL A 98 -34.55 61.69 -12.57
N GLN A 99 -35.18 62.30 -11.56
CA GLN A 99 -34.64 63.42 -10.79
C GLN A 99 -33.67 62.96 -9.69
N PHE A 100 -32.57 63.70 -9.48
CA PHE A 100 -31.65 63.46 -8.37
C PHE A 100 -32.25 63.89 -7.03
N GLU A 101 -32.81 65.10 -7.00
CA GLU A 101 -33.65 65.64 -5.92
C GLU A 101 -34.56 66.73 -6.48
N SER A 102 -35.86 66.56 -6.23
CA SER A 102 -36.96 67.43 -6.65
C SER A 102 -36.86 68.87 -6.14
N ASN A 103 -36.40 69.09 -4.90
CA ASN A 103 -36.21 70.43 -4.34
C ASN A 103 -34.74 70.85 -4.38
N TYR A 104 -34.39 71.66 -5.37
CA TYR A 104 -33.05 72.20 -5.57
C TYR A 104 -32.79 73.55 -4.87
N MET A 105 -33.82 74.15 -4.25
CA MET A 105 -33.76 75.51 -3.69
C MET A 105 -33.47 75.56 -2.19
N ASP A 106 -33.84 74.51 -1.44
CA ASP A 106 -33.70 74.44 0.02
C ASP A 106 -32.66 73.38 0.42
N ASN A 107 -31.79 73.72 1.39
CA ASN A 107 -30.93 72.73 2.04
C ASN A 107 -31.77 71.65 2.75
N LYS A 108 -31.28 70.42 2.79
CA LYS A 108 -31.95 69.32 3.47
C LYS A 108 -31.40 69.18 4.88
N THR A 109 -32.25 69.33 5.90
CA THR A 109 -31.91 68.90 7.28
C THR A 109 -31.46 67.44 7.25
N TYR A 110 -30.37 67.13 7.94
CA TYR A 110 -29.84 65.76 7.97
C TYR A 110 -30.83 64.78 8.61
N ASP A 111 -30.87 63.55 8.10
CA ASP A 111 -31.67 62.45 8.64
C ASP A 111 -30.81 61.18 8.68
N ASP A 112 -30.56 60.67 9.89
CA ASP A 112 -29.75 59.48 10.19
C ASP A 112 -30.18 58.25 9.36
N LYS A 113 -31.46 58.18 8.93
CA LYS A 113 -32.00 57.12 8.07
C LYS A 113 -31.32 57.02 6.69
N TRP A 114 -30.61 58.07 6.26
CA TRP A 114 -29.76 58.00 5.07
C TRP A 114 -28.55 57.08 5.26
N ASN A 115 -28.22 56.67 6.50
CA ASN A 115 -27.11 55.76 6.82
C ASN A 115 -25.77 56.25 6.19
N CYS A 116 -25.49 57.54 6.32
CA CYS A 116 -24.24 58.16 5.87
C CYS A 116 -23.23 58.15 7.02
N THR A 117 -22.00 57.70 6.79
CA THR A 117 -20.97 57.71 7.82
C THR A 117 -20.02 58.89 7.61
N TYR A 118 -20.03 59.84 8.54
CA TYR A 118 -19.09 60.97 8.59
C TYR A 118 -17.91 60.67 9.54
N PRO A 119 -16.70 61.19 9.29
CA PRO A 119 -15.50 60.86 10.07
C PRO A 119 -15.47 61.48 11.48
N ASP A 120 -15.97 62.71 11.64
CA ASP A 120 -15.96 63.45 12.93
C ASP A 120 -17.33 63.50 13.61
N ARG A 121 -18.34 63.99 12.87
CA ARG A 121 -19.73 64.14 13.31
C ARG A 121 -20.64 64.31 12.10
N GLU A 122 -21.93 64.02 12.29
CA GLU A 122 -22.96 64.25 11.29
C GLU A 122 -23.26 65.76 11.14
N PRO A 123 -23.59 66.23 9.92
CA PRO A 123 -23.95 67.63 9.68
C PRO A 123 -25.37 67.95 10.16
N ALA A 124 -25.70 69.24 10.30
CA ALA A 124 -27.07 69.67 10.62
C ALA A 124 -27.95 69.79 9.36
N GLU A 125 -27.35 70.19 8.25
CA GLU A 125 -27.97 70.33 6.93
C GLU A 125 -26.95 69.99 5.83
N VAL A 126 -27.42 69.37 4.74
CA VAL A 126 -26.67 69.02 3.53
C VAL A 126 -27.28 69.76 2.31
N PHE A 127 -26.51 69.93 1.23
CA PHE A 127 -27.03 70.51 -0.01
C PHE A 127 -27.96 69.53 -0.77
N PRO A 128 -28.85 70.01 -1.66
CA PRO A 128 -29.67 69.17 -2.54
C PRO A 128 -28.86 68.12 -3.34
N ASN A 129 -27.64 68.47 -3.74
CA ASN A 129 -26.72 67.60 -4.49
C ASN A 129 -26.03 66.49 -3.65
N HIS A 130 -26.28 66.42 -2.34
CA HIS A 130 -25.72 65.37 -1.47
C HIS A 130 -26.31 63.98 -1.81
N TYR A 131 -25.52 63.16 -2.52
CA TYR A 131 -25.93 61.82 -3.00
C TYR A 131 -26.49 60.91 -1.91
N GLY A 132 -25.95 60.96 -0.68
CA GLY A 132 -26.47 60.22 0.47
C GLY A 132 -27.95 60.52 0.77
N ALA A 133 -28.39 61.76 0.52
CA ALA A 133 -29.76 62.26 0.73
C ALA A 133 -30.63 62.21 -0.53
N SER A 134 -30.08 61.84 -1.68
CA SER A 134 -30.77 61.91 -2.99
C SER A 134 -32.00 61.00 -3.07
N TYR A 135 -32.98 61.39 -3.90
CA TYR A 135 -34.11 60.53 -4.26
C TYR A 135 -33.64 59.29 -5.05
N ILE A 136 -32.58 59.44 -5.86
CA ILE A 136 -32.00 58.31 -6.60
C ILE A 136 -31.54 57.21 -5.66
N ARG A 137 -30.69 57.52 -4.68
CA ARG A 137 -30.13 56.52 -3.77
C ARG A 137 -31.19 55.92 -2.84
N ASN A 138 -31.98 56.77 -2.20
CA ASN A 138 -32.90 56.34 -1.13
C ASN A 138 -34.17 55.66 -1.66
N VAL A 139 -34.56 55.89 -2.92
CA VAL A 139 -35.76 55.30 -3.52
C VAL A 139 -35.42 54.53 -4.80
N THR A 140 -34.95 55.20 -5.86
CA THR A 140 -34.83 54.58 -7.19
C THR A 140 -33.91 53.37 -7.22
N LEU A 141 -32.71 53.45 -6.63
CA LEU A 141 -31.76 52.33 -6.62
C LEU A 141 -32.26 51.15 -5.76
N LYS A 142 -33.01 51.41 -4.68
CA LYS A 142 -33.62 50.37 -3.84
C LYS A 142 -34.80 49.67 -4.53
N GLU A 143 -35.63 50.44 -5.25
CA GLU A 143 -36.65 49.86 -6.14
C GLU A 143 -36.02 49.01 -7.25
N MET A 144 -34.92 49.48 -7.86
CA MET A 144 -34.21 48.76 -8.90
C MET A 144 -33.56 47.47 -8.37
N GLU A 145 -32.94 47.50 -7.19
CA GLU A 145 -32.42 46.29 -6.53
C GLU A 145 -33.53 45.24 -6.36
N ALA A 146 -34.70 45.65 -5.83
CA ALA A 146 -35.81 44.76 -5.51
C ALA A 146 -36.60 44.25 -6.74
N SER A 147 -36.63 45.01 -7.84
CA SER A 147 -37.44 44.69 -9.03
C SER A 147 -36.64 44.14 -10.22
N PHE A 148 -35.35 44.44 -10.32
CA PHE A 148 -34.52 44.01 -11.44
C PHE A 148 -33.86 42.64 -11.19
N PHE A 149 -33.61 42.29 -9.93
CA PHE A 149 -32.87 41.08 -9.54
C PHE A 149 -33.75 40.11 -8.72
N THR A 150 -33.60 38.81 -8.94
CA THR A 150 -34.21 37.77 -8.09
C THR A 150 -33.57 37.76 -6.71
N SER A 151 -34.20 37.17 -5.70
CA SER A 151 -33.59 37.02 -4.37
C SER A 151 -32.28 36.22 -4.39
N SER A 152 -32.06 35.36 -5.40
CA SER A 152 -30.77 34.67 -5.60
C SER A 152 -29.71 35.58 -6.24
N GLU A 153 -30.08 36.40 -7.23
CA GLU A 153 -29.19 37.40 -7.81
C GLU A 153 -28.83 38.49 -6.78
N GLN A 154 -29.80 38.98 -5.98
CA GLN A 154 -29.57 39.94 -4.90
C GLN A 154 -28.66 39.43 -3.77
N ALA A 155 -28.49 38.10 -3.65
CA ALA A 155 -27.56 37.46 -2.70
C ALA A 155 -26.15 37.24 -3.28
N LEU A 156 -25.98 37.45 -4.59
CA LEU A 156 -24.68 37.48 -5.27
C LEU A 156 -24.09 38.89 -5.35
N ILE A 157 -24.88 39.94 -5.12
CA ILE A 157 -24.40 41.32 -5.08
C ILE A 157 -23.90 41.65 -3.68
N ASN A 158 -22.63 42.03 -3.56
CA ASN A 158 -22.03 42.52 -2.31
C ASN A 158 -22.50 43.96 -2.01
N GLU A 159 -22.65 44.29 -0.72
CA GLU A 159 -22.73 45.68 -0.30
C GLU A 159 -21.37 46.36 -0.47
N THR A 160 -21.34 47.46 -1.20
CA THR A 160 -20.11 48.21 -1.51
C THR A 160 -20.13 49.53 -0.73
N THR A 161 -19.12 49.73 0.13
CA THR A 161 -18.87 51.03 0.74
C THR A 161 -18.15 51.93 -0.25
N ILE A 162 -18.72 53.11 -0.49
CA ILE A 162 -18.18 54.17 -1.35
C ILE A 162 -18.19 55.50 -0.60
N TYR A 163 -17.21 56.34 -0.91
CA TYR A 163 -17.06 57.70 -0.40
C TYR A 163 -17.55 58.72 -1.45
N THR A 164 -18.10 59.84 -0.96
CA THR A 164 -18.59 60.97 -1.76
C THR A 164 -18.35 62.27 -0.98
N ASP A 165 -18.16 63.39 -1.69
CA ASP A 165 -17.98 64.71 -1.09
C ASP A 165 -19.31 65.33 -0.62
N ASP A 166 -19.29 65.99 0.53
CA ASP A 166 -20.29 66.97 0.97
C ASP A 166 -19.67 68.38 0.95
N THR A 167 -19.78 69.00 -0.21
CA THR A 167 -19.32 70.36 -0.51
C THR A 167 -19.88 71.42 0.45
N LYS A 168 -21.03 71.17 1.09
CA LYS A 168 -21.64 72.09 2.06
C LYS A 168 -20.86 72.15 3.37
N ASN A 169 -20.44 70.99 3.86
CA ASN A 169 -19.79 70.84 5.16
C ASN A 169 -18.27 70.66 5.02
N ASN A 170 -17.72 70.71 3.79
CA ASN A 170 -16.31 70.52 3.46
C ASN A 170 -15.78 69.21 4.08
N SER A 171 -16.47 68.11 3.81
CA SER A 171 -16.25 66.83 4.47
C SER A 171 -16.64 65.67 3.56
N VAL A 172 -15.92 64.55 3.68
CA VAL A 172 -16.19 63.33 2.93
C VAL A 172 -16.97 62.36 3.82
N TYR A 173 -18.06 61.79 3.29
CA TYR A 173 -18.85 60.76 3.94
C TYR A 173 -18.86 59.48 3.12
N SER A 174 -19.18 58.35 3.75
CA SER A 174 -19.42 57.09 3.05
C SER A 174 -20.86 56.60 3.13
N THR A 175 -21.25 55.84 2.11
CA THR A 175 -22.50 55.09 2.03
C THR A 175 -22.20 53.66 1.63
N THR A 176 -22.95 52.70 2.17
CA THR A 176 -22.78 51.26 1.92
C THR A 176 -24.06 50.74 1.28
N ASP A 177 -23.98 50.36 0.01
CA ASP A 177 -25.12 49.98 -0.82
C ASP A 177 -24.73 48.92 -1.86
N LYS A 178 -25.70 48.11 -2.31
CA LYS A 178 -25.48 47.13 -3.39
C LYS A 178 -25.37 47.79 -4.75
N LEU A 179 -26.33 48.64 -5.10
CA LEU A 179 -26.32 49.46 -6.32
C LEU A 179 -25.92 50.90 -5.98
N TYR A 180 -25.02 51.48 -6.77
CA TYR A 180 -24.59 52.86 -6.62
C TYR A 180 -24.26 53.52 -7.96
N LEU A 181 -24.30 54.86 -8.05
CA LEU A 181 -23.82 55.59 -9.23
C LEU A 181 -22.27 55.69 -9.23
N ALA A 182 -21.67 55.80 -10.41
CA ALA A 182 -20.25 56.09 -10.58
C ALA A 182 -19.86 57.46 -9.97
N TYR A 183 -18.57 57.66 -9.69
CA TYR A 183 -17.97 58.97 -9.37
C TYR A 183 -17.26 59.54 -10.61
N GLY A 184 -17.00 60.84 -10.62
CA GLY A 184 -16.12 61.51 -11.58
C GLY A 184 -15.61 62.81 -10.99
N ASP A 185 -14.36 63.15 -11.30
CA ASP A 185 -13.74 64.42 -10.91
C ASP A 185 -14.13 65.52 -11.92
N GLN A 186 -14.58 66.67 -11.44
CA GLN A 186 -14.93 67.81 -12.30
C GLN A 186 -13.75 68.29 -13.15
N GLU A 187 -12.52 68.15 -12.65
CA GLU A 187 -11.28 68.57 -13.33
C GLU A 187 -10.68 67.46 -14.22
N ASP A 188 -11.02 66.18 -13.99
CA ASP A 188 -10.64 65.04 -14.85
C ASP A 188 -11.87 64.34 -15.47
N TYR A 189 -12.51 65.05 -16.41
CA TYR A 189 -13.63 64.54 -17.21
C TYR A 189 -13.25 63.41 -18.20
N ASN A 190 -12.02 62.90 -18.18
CA ASN A 190 -11.57 61.88 -19.13
C ASN A 190 -12.03 60.46 -18.74
N HIS A 191 -12.58 60.25 -17.54
CA HIS A 191 -13.10 58.96 -17.08
C HIS A 191 -14.06 59.11 -15.88
N ILE A 192 -14.88 58.09 -15.63
CA ILE A 192 -15.62 57.92 -14.35
C ILE A 192 -15.04 56.71 -13.60
N THR A 193 -15.32 56.60 -12.30
CA THR A 193 -14.89 55.46 -11.47
C THR A 193 -16.02 54.77 -10.73
N VAL A 194 -15.87 53.45 -10.57
CA VAL A 194 -16.80 52.55 -9.87
C VAL A 194 -16.04 51.65 -8.89
N GLY A 195 -16.73 50.74 -8.20
CA GLY A 195 -16.11 49.95 -7.14
C GLY A 195 -15.92 50.77 -5.87
N LYS A 196 -15.10 50.24 -4.96
CA LYS A 196 -14.67 50.91 -3.73
C LYS A 196 -13.67 52.01 -4.08
N ASN A 197 -13.85 53.19 -3.51
CA ASN A 197 -12.88 54.29 -3.51
C ASN A 197 -12.46 54.59 -2.05
N SER A 198 -11.62 55.62 -1.82
CA SER A 198 -11.20 56.04 -0.48
C SER A 198 -11.69 57.43 -0.07
N ALA A 199 -11.52 57.77 1.21
CA ALA A 199 -11.81 59.12 1.73
C ALA A 199 -10.71 60.15 1.42
N ASN A 200 -9.54 59.71 0.96
CA ASN A 200 -8.39 60.57 0.66
C ASN A 200 -8.28 60.90 -0.84
N ASP A 201 -8.79 60.00 -1.68
CA ASP A 201 -8.94 60.16 -3.12
C ASP A 201 -10.30 59.59 -3.52
N LEU A 202 -11.24 60.45 -3.91
CA LEU A 202 -12.59 60.03 -4.26
C LEU A 202 -12.66 59.35 -5.62
N ASN A 203 -11.59 59.42 -6.43
CA ASN A 203 -11.52 58.92 -7.79
C ASN A 203 -10.47 57.79 -7.95
N ASP A 204 -10.06 57.14 -6.84
CA ASP A 204 -9.16 55.97 -6.84
C ASP A 204 -9.86 54.62 -7.12
N GLY A 205 -11.11 54.65 -7.59
CA GLY A 205 -11.89 53.48 -7.98
C GLY A 205 -11.50 52.87 -9.34
N LEU A 206 -12.21 51.82 -9.74
CA LEU A 206 -12.04 51.18 -11.05
C LEU A 206 -12.46 52.11 -12.19
N ARG A 207 -11.53 52.38 -13.11
CA ARG A 207 -11.68 53.31 -14.24
C ARG A 207 -12.63 52.77 -15.31
N ILE A 208 -13.62 53.59 -15.67
CA ILE A 208 -14.47 53.41 -16.86
C ILE A 208 -14.14 54.53 -17.86
N ASP A 209 -13.40 54.20 -18.92
CA ASP A 209 -13.12 55.15 -20.00
C ASP A 209 -14.38 55.46 -20.85
N PRO A 210 -14.41 56.62 -21.57
CA PRO A 210 -15.66 57.12 -22.14
C PRO A 210 -16.21 56.31 -23.32
N SER A 211 -15.40 55.42 -23.88
CA SER A 211 -15.80 54.40 -24.85
C SER A 211 -16.90 53.46 -24.32
N TYR A 212 -16.96 53.26 -23.00
CA TYR A 212 -17.90 52.37 -22.32
C TYR A 212 -19.16 53.09 -21.78
N TRP A 213 -19.13 54.44 -21.70
CA TRP A 213 -20.26 55.25 -21.23
C TRP A 213 -21.48 55.18 -22.17
N GLY A 214 -21.29 54.88 -23.46
CA GLY A 214 -22.38 54.76 -24.43
C GLY A 214 -22.09 55.47 -25.75
N LYS A 215 -23.00 55.28 -26.72
CA LYS A 215 -22.80 55.69 -28.13
C LYS A 215 -23.58 56.97 -28.50
N SER A 216 -24.41 57.53 -27.61
CA SER A 216 -25.40 58.58 -27.93
C SER A 216 -25.33 59.80 -27.01
N VAL A 217 -25.11 60.98 -27.59
CA VAL A 217 -25.06 62.28 -26.88
C VAL A 217 -26.41 62.75 -26.31
N LEU A 218 -27.47 61.95 -26.43
CA LEU A 218 -28.80 62.20 -25.88
C LEU A 218 -29.10 61.31 -24.66
N GLU A 219 -28.08 60.65 -24.11
CA GLU A 219 -28.21 59.69 -23.01
C GLU A 219 -27.34 60.07 -21.81
N LEU A 220 -27.38 61.34 -21.42
CA LEU A 220 -26.74 61.81 -20.19
C LEU A 220 -27.27 61.01 -18.98
N PHE A 221 -26.37 60.70 -18.05
CA PHE A 221 -26.71 59.97 -16.84
C PHE A 221 -26.08 60.61 -15.60
N TRP A 222 -26.78 60.48 -14.48
CA TRP A 222 -26.30 60.97 -13.18
C TRP A 222 -25.05 60.19 -12.73
N ILE A 223 -24.06 60.92 -12.22
CA ILE A 223 -22.99 60.38 -11.37
C ILE A 223 -23.16 60.93 -9.95
N ARG A 224 -22.49 60.34 -8.94
CA ARG A 224 -22.69 60.69 -7.53
C ARG A 224 -21.99 61.99 -7.09
N SER A 225 -21.16 62.57 -7.94
CA SER A 225 -20.38 63.77 -7.65
C SER A 225 -21.23 65.04 -7.65
N PRO A 226 -21.14 65.92 -6.63
CA PRO A 226 -21.70 67.26 -6.71
C PRO A 226 -21.00 68.07 -7.81
N PHE A 227 -21.72 69.02 -8.43
CA PHE A 227 -21.11 70.05 -9.27
C PHE A 227 -20.76 71.25 -8.40
N VAL A 228 -19.57 71.83 -8.57
CA VAL A 228 -19.13 73.04 -7.87
C VAL A 228 -18.92 74.15 -8.89
N SER A 229 -19.77 75.17 -8.83
CA SER A 229 -19.66 76.33 -9.72
C SER A 229 -18.48 77.21 -9.34
N ASN A 230 -17.69 77.62 -10.34
CA ASN A 230 -16.64 78.64 -10.16
C ASN A 230 -17.22 80.03 -9.84
N ASP A 231 -18.49 80.29 -10.17
CA ASP A 231 -19.17 81.57 -9.91
C ASP A 231 -19.80 81.63 -8.50
N ASP A 232 -20.24 80.49 -7.95
CA ASP A 232 -20.63 80.35 -6.54
C ASP A 232 -20.37 78.92 -6.02
N PRO A 233 -19.32 78.70 -5.21
CA PRO A 233 -19.03 77.38 -4.64
C PRO A 233 -20.00 76.96 -3.52
N ASN A 234 -20.98 77.81 -3.17
CA ASN A 234 -22.07 77.49 -2.24
C ASN A 234 -23.36 77.09 -2.98
N ASP A 235 -23.36 77.02 -4.32
CA ASP A 235 -24.51 76.55 -5.10
C ASP A 235 -24.64 75.01 -5.03
N GLY A 236 -25.31 74.55 -3.98
CA GLY A 236 -25.66 73.15 -3.78
C GLY A 236 -26.75 72.58 -4.72
N SER A 237 -27.26 73.36 -5.68
CA SER A 237 -28.42 72.98 -6.49
C SER A 237 -28.12 71.97 -7.60
N SER A 238 -26.84 71.66 -7.87
CA SER A 238 -26.41 70.94 -9.07
C SER A 238 -25.46 69.77 -8.82
N VAL A 239 -25.56 68.75 -9.67
CA VAL A 239 -24.82 67.48 -9.65
C VAL A 239 -24.15 67.27 -11.01
N LEU A 240 -23.04 66.53 -11.06
CA LEU A 240 -22.43 66.15 -12.34
C LEU A 240 -23.25 65.09 -13.09
N THR A 241 -23.37 65.30 -14.39
CA THR A 241 -23.86 64.33 -15.37
C THR A 241 -22.73 63.93 -16.30
N ALA A 242 -22.65 62.64 -16.62
CA ALA A 242 -21.71 62.12 -17.61
C ALA A 242 -22.35 62.17 -19.00
N TRP A 243 -21.61 62.71 -19.99
CA TRP A 243 -22.10 62.89 -21.36
C TRP A 243 -21.49 61.83 -22.31
N PRO A 244 -22.21 60.71 -22.59
CA PRO A 244 -21.68 59.64 -23.43
C PRO A 244 -21.52 60.07 -24.89
N SER A 245 -20.27 60.24 -25.30
CA SER A 245 -19.89 60.76 -26.60
C SER A 245 -18.58 60.12 -27.06
N LYS A 246 -18.62 59.38 -28.17
CA LYS A 246 -17.43 58.70 -28.72
C LYS A 246 -16.29 59.65 -29.10
N ASN A 247 -16.61 60.93 -29.37
CA ASN A 247 -15.65 61.91 -29.90
C ASN A 247 -15.38 63.08 -28.95
N TYR A 248 -16.34 63.40 -28.06
CA TYR A 248 -16.30 64.57 -27.18
C TYR A 248 -16.96 64.24 -25.83
N PRO A 249 -16.40 63.31 -25.04
CA PRO A 249 -16.89 63.03 -23.69
C PRO A 249 -16.62 64.24 -22.78
N ALA A 250 -17.53 64.50 -21.86
CA ALA A 250 -17.44 65.58 -20.90
C ALA A 250 -18.34 65.31 -19.69
N PHE A 251 -18.12 66.08 -18.62
CA PHE A 251 -19.09 66.26 -17.56
C PHE A 251 -19.85 67.57 -17.72
N ASN A 252 -21.10 67.60 -17.26
CA ASN A 252 -21.94 68.79 -17.26
C ASN A 252 -22.66 68.92 -15.90
N GLY A 253 -22.72 70.14 -15.36
CA GLY A 253 -23.53 70.45 -14.19
C GLY A 253 -25.01 70.50 -14.57
N ALA A 254 -25.84 69.71 -13.90
CA ALA A 254 -27.29 69.73 -14.05
C ALA A 254 -27.96 69.95 -12.70
N GLN A 255 -29.00 70.79 -12.66
CA GLN A 255 -29.77 71.04 -11.43
C GLN A 255 -30.43 69.74 -10.95
N THR A 256 -30.50 69.47 -9.66
CA THR A 256 -30.96 68.18 -9.13
C THR A 256 -32.39 67.80 -9.56
N SER A 257 -33.20 68.80 -9.90
CA SER A 257 -34.58 68.65 -10.40
C SER A 257 -34.69 68.40 -11.91
N ASN A 258 -33.59 68.40 -12.66
CA ASN A 258 -33.56 67.91 -14.03
C ASN A 258 -33.86 66.40 -14.05
N VAL A 259 -34.17 65.86 -15.23
CA VAL A 259 -34.44 64.44 -15.42
C VAL A 259 -33.41 63.84 -16.35
N GLU A 260 -32.66 62.86 -15.87
CA GLU A 260 -31.56 62.21 -16.61
C GLU A 260 -31.62 60.69 -16.40
N LYS A 261 -30.73 59.95 -17.07
CA LYS A 261 -30.70 58.48 -17.03
C LYS A 261 -29.96 57.91 -15.82
N ILE A 262 -30.25 56.66 -15.47
CA ILE A 262 -29.64 55.92 -14.36
C ILE A 262 -28.80 54.76 -14.88
N ARG A 263 -27.51 54.78 -14.53
CA ARG A 263 -26.51 53.76 -14.83
C ARG A 263 -25.76 53.35 -13.57
N PRO A 264 -26.22 52.32 -12.85
CA PRO A 264 -25.58 51.88 -11.62
C PRO A 264 -24.34 51.03 -11.91
N ALA A 265 -23.49 50.91 -10.91
CA ALA A 265 -22.54 49.84 -10.74
C ALA A 265 -22.86 49.03 -9.46
N PHE A 266 -22.29 47.83 -9.38
CA PHE A 266 -22.32 46.99 -8.18
C PHE A 266 -21.12 46.05 -8.14
N GLU A 267 -20.80 45.52 -6.96
CA GLU A 267 -19.81 44.46 -6.80
C GLU A 267 -20.49 43.08 -6.82
N LEU A 268 -20.17 42.24 -7.81
CA LEU A 268 -20.61 40.85 -7.89
C LEU A 268 -19.64 39.94 -7.13
N ASN A 269 -20.18 39.06 -6.29
CA ASN A 269 -19.45 37.98 -5.65
C ASN A 269 -19.07 36.92 -6.69
N SER A 270 -17.77 36.74 -6.94
CA SER A 270 -17.26 35.79 -7.92
C SER A 270 -16.96 34.40 -7.34
N SER A 271 -16.95 34.24 -6.01
CA SER A 271 -16.51 32.99 -5.34
C SER A 271 -17.34 31.75 -5.73
N THR A 272 -18.59 31.93 -6.18
CA THR A 272 -19.49 30.86 -6.63
C THR A 272 -19.58 30.71 -8.15
N ILE A 273 -18.95 31.59 -8.93
CA ILE A 273 -18.81 31.46 -10.38
C ILE A 273 -17.74 30.41 -10.67
N LEU A 274 -18.04 29.45 -11.57
CA LEU A 274 -17.08 28.44 -12.02
C LEU A 274 -16.33 28.93 -13.26
N PHE A 275 -17.09 29.42 -14.24
CA PHE A 275 -16.60 30.05 -15.47
C PHE A 275 -17.74 30.88 -16.10
N ALA A 276 -17.46 31.54 -17.21
CA ALA A 276 -18.48 32.04 -18.12
C ALA A 276 -18.13 31.69 -19.56
N SER A 277 -19.15 31.60 -20.41
CA SER A 277 -18.98 31.29 -21.84
C SER A 277 -19.83 32.22 -22.67
N ALA A 278 -19.35 32.54 -23.87
CA ALA A 278 -20.01 33.38 -24.85
C ALA A 278 -21.27 32.72 -25.46
N VAL A 279 -21.62 31.48 -25.10
CA VAL A 279 -22.93 30.90 -25.44
C VAL A 279 -23.98 31.10 -24.35
N PRO A 280 -25.27 31.27 -24.71
CA PRO A 280 -26.38 31.19 -23.75
C PRO A 280 -26.42 29.84 -23.03
N SER A 281 -27.26 29.70 -22.00
CA SER A 281 -27.55 28.39 -21.42
C SER A 281 -28.38 27.52 -22.35
N ALA A 282 -28.15 26.21 -22.30
CA ALA A 282 -28.80 25.21 -23.12
C ALA A 282 -30.27 25.06 -22.73
N THR A 283 -31.14 25.16 -23.73
CA THR A 283 -32.61 25.04 -23.60
C THR A 283 -33.20 23.97 -24.53
N SER A 284 -32.38 23.39 -25.41
CA SER A 284 -32.71 22.27 -26.29
C SER A 284 -31.42 21.60 -26.80
N THR A 285 -31.54 20.37 -27.31
CA THR A 285 -30.44 19.67 -28.00
C THR A 285 -30.18 20.31 -29.36
N GLY A 286 -28.94 20.70 -29.64
CA GLY A 286 -28.54 21.35 -30.89
C GLY A 286 -27.29 22.22 -30.73
N ASN A 287 -26.99 23.03 -31.75
CA ASN A 287 -25.87 23.95 -31.74
C ASN A 287 -26.26 25.27 -31.05
N LEU A 288 -25.34 25.86 -30.27
CA LEU A 288 -25.51 27.16 -29.62
C LEU A 288 -24.66 28.24 -30.32
N THR A 289 -25.20 29.44 -30.44
CA THR A 289 -24.54 30.57 -31.13
C THR A 289 -23.68 31.38 -30.17
N LEU A 290 -22.38 31.48 -30.46
CA LEU A 290 -21.43 32.36 -29.77
C LEU A 290 -21.86 33.83 -29.88
N GLN A 291 -21.76 34.57 -28.78
CA GLN A 291 -22.04 36.00 -28.68
C GLN A 291 -20.73 36.81 -28.73
N ASP A 292 -20.82 37.99 -29.31
CA ASP A 292 -19.71 38.95 -29.45
C ASP A 292 -19.51 39.76 -28.15
N THR A 293 -18.56 39.38 -27.30
CA THR A 293 -18.51 39.81 -25.89
C THR A 293 -18.02 41.25 -25.66
N ASP A 294 -17.33 41.88 -26.62
CA ASP A 294 -16.89 43.29 -26.52
C ASP A 294 -17.68 44.25 -27.44
N GLY A 295 -18.34 43.75 -28.50
CA GLY A 295 -19.28 44.52 -29.31
C GLY A 295 -20.68 44.64 -28.66
N ASP A 296 -21.66 43.86 -29.14
CA ASP A 296 -23.08 43.97 -28.73
C ASP A 296 -23.66 42.71 -28.02
N GLY A 297 -22.85 41.66 -27.78
CA GLY A 297 -23.16 40.48 -26.97
C GLY A 297 -22.50 40.47 -25.58
N ALA A 298 -22.62 39.38 -24.82
CA ALA A 298 -22.02 39.24 -23.49
C ALA A 298 -21.89 37.77 -23.05
N PHE A 299 -21.03 37.49 -22.06
CA PHE A 299 -20.86 36.19 -21.44
C PHE A 299 -22.09 35.77 -20.61
N THR A 300 -22.45 34.49 -20.67
CA THR A 300 -23.37 33.86 -19.70
C THR A 300 -22.57 33.22 -18.57
N LEU A 301 -22.77 33.74 -17.35
CA LEU A 301 -22.17 33.25 -16.11
C LEU A 301 -22.68 31.85 -15.76
N ARG A 302 -21.78 30.97 -15.33
CA ARG A 302 -22.07 29.58 -14.95
C ARG A 302 -21.52 29.30 -13.56
N TYR A 303 -22.43 28.94 -12.66
CA TYR A 303 -22.17 28.84 -11.23
C TYR A 303 -21.83 27.41 -10.84
N ASP A 304 -20.90 27.25 -9.90
CA ASP A 304 -20.43 25.96 -9.40
C ASP A 304 -21.58 25.18 -8.75
N ALA A 305 -22.01 24.10 -9.39
CA ALA A 305 -23.13 23.29 -8.93
C ALA A 305 -22.89 22.68 -7.53
N GLY A 306 -21.64 22.35 -7.21
CA GLY A 306 -21.24 21.81 -5.91
C GLY A 306 -21.43 22.83 -4.78
N LYS A 307 -21.05 24.10 -5.00
CA LYS A 307 -21.24 25.20 -4.03
C LYS A 307 -22.71 25.51 -3.72
N TYR A 308 -23.65 25.09 -4.58
CA TYR A 308 -25.10 25.22 -4.36
C TYR A 308 -25.81 23.90 -3.98
N SER A 309 -25.05 22.83 -3.71
CA SER A 309 -25.61 21.48 -3.46
C SER A 309 -26.54 20.99 -4.58
N LYS A 310 -26.31 21.42 -5.82
CA LYS A 310 -27.06 21.02 -7.01
C LYS A 310 -26.40 19.77 -7.60
N ASN A 311 -27.03 18.62 -7.46
CA ASN A 311 -26.56 17.41 -8.14
C ASN A 311 -26.76 17.56 -9.66
N LEU A 312 -25.68 17.39 -10.44
CA LEU A 312 -25.71 17.25 -11.90
C LEU A 312 -25.22 15.86 -12.35
N GLY A 313 -24.85 14.96 -11.44
CA GLY A 313 -24.04 13.78 -11.73
C GLY A 313 -22.59 14.17 -12.03
N SER A 314 -21.86 13.28 -12.70
CA SER A 314 -20.52 13.55 -13.24
C SER A 314 -20.42 13.18 -14.73
N ALA A 315 -19.47 13.83 -15.40
CA ALA A 315 -19.10 13.57 -16.78
C ALA A 315 -17.58 13.35 -16.87
N VAL A 316 -17.16 12.30 -17.55
CA VAL A 316 -15.74 11.96 -17.76
C VAL A 316 -15.49 11.75 -19.25
N ILE A 317 -14.64 12.57 -19.85
CA ILE A 317 -14.18 12.44 -21.24
C ILE A 317 -13.27 11.21 -21.32
N SER A 318 -13.54 10.32 -22.29
CA SER A 318 -12.72 9.12 -22.48
C SER A 318 -11.28 9.44 -22.90
N TYR A 319 -10.35 8.53 -22.64
CA TYR A 319 -8.93 8.74 -22.90
C TYR A 319 -8.63 9.02 -24.38
N ASP A 320 -9.38 8.37 -25.28
CA ASP A 320 -9.34 8.55 -26.74
C ASP A 320 -10.16 9.75 -27.25
N GLU A 321 -10.81 10.48 -26.35
CA GLU A 321 -11.68 11.64 -26.61
C GLU A 321 -12.85 11.34 -27.58
N SER A 322 -13.23 10.07 -27.76
CA SER A 322 -14.34 9.68 -28.66
C SER A 322 -15.72 9.81 -28.00
N LYS A 323 -15.79 9.79 -26.67
CA LYS A 323 -17.04 9.86 -25.90
C LYS A 323 -16.89 10.57 -24.54
N VAL A 324 -18.02 10.92 -23.94
CA VAL A 324 -18.15 11.29 -22.53
C VAL A 324 -18.98 10.21 -21.83
N ILE A 325 -18.45 9.67 -20.73
CA ILE A 325 -19.10 8.72 -19.83
C ILE A 325 -19.85 9.55 -18.76
N LEU A 326 -21.08 9.13 -18.42
CA LEU A 326 -21.99 9.88 -17.54
C LEU A 326 -22.41 9.01 -16.35
N THR A 327 -22.34 9.57 -15.14
CA THR A 327 -22.74 8.89 -13.88
C THR A 327 -23.74 9.73 -13.11
N ASP A 328 -24.88 9.13 -12.71
CA ASP A 328 -25.94 9.73 -11.90
C ASP A 328 -26.48 11.10 -12.37
N VAL A 329 -26.36 11.39 -13.67
CA VAL A 329 -26.79 12.65 -14.31
C VAL A 329 -28.32 12.76 -14.31
N PRO A 330 -28.93 13.78 -13.67
CA PRO A 330 -30.38 13.92 -13.65
C PRO A 330 -30.98 14.24 -15.02
N ASN A 331 -32.11 13.61 -15.34
CA ASN A 331 -32.91 13.89 -16.54
C ASN A 331 -33.22 15.40 -16.65
N GLY A 332 -32.91 15.98 -17.81
CA GLY A 332 -33.07 17.42 -18.08
C GLY A 332 -31.80 18.25 -17.88
N THR A 333 -30.71 17.65 -17.39
CA THR A 333 -29.35 18.22 -17.46
C THR A 333 -28.87 18.23 -18.92
N TYR A 334 -28.05 19.21 -19.29
CA TYR A 334 -27.43 19.29 -20.61
C TYR A 334 -25.95 18.98 -20.52
N LEU A 335 -25.45 18.07 -21.35
CA LEU A 335 -24.04 17.97 -21.69
C LEU A 335 -23.75 18.99 -22.79
N VAL A 336 -22.78 19.87 -22.56
CA VAL A 336 -22.37 20.92 -23.51
C VAL A 336 -20.88 20.78 -23.81
N ALA A 337 -20.53 20.87 -25.08
CA ALA A 337 -19.15 20.85 -25.58
C ALA A 337 -18.90 22.07 -26.47
N GLN A 338 -17.84 22.83 -26.19
CA GLN A 338 -17.46 24.06 -26.89
C GLN A 338 -16.00 23.98 -27.37
N ASN A 339 -15.77 24.26 -28.65
CA ASN A 339 -14.44 24.45 -29.24
C ASN A 339 -14.38 25.82 -29.95
N SER A 340 -13.27 26.14 -30.63
CA SER A 340 -13.12 27.41 -31.35
C SER A 340 -14.18 27.65 -32.43
N ASN A 341 -14.73 26.58 -33.01
CA ASN A 341 -15.58 26.60 -34.20
C ASN A 341 -17.08 26.56 -33.88
N GLY A 342 -17.47 26.16 -32.66
CA GLY A 342 -18.87 26.13 -32.25
C GLY A 342 -19.11 25.55 -30.87
N THR A 343 -20.38 25.50 -30.48
CA THR A 343 -20.83 24.86 -29.25
C THR A 343 -22.04 23.98 -29.52
N TYR A 344 -22.06 22.83 -28.87
CA TYR A 344 -22.97 21.72 -29.13
C TYR A 344 -23.55 21.28 -27.78
N ALA A 345 -24.87 21.29 -27.65
CA ALA A 345 -25.58 20.90 -26.43
C ALA A 345 -26.43 19.66 -26.69
N LYS A 346 -26.44 18.73 -25.74
CA LYS A 346 -27.32 17.56 -25.74
C LYS A 346 -28.00 17.42 -24.39
N GLN A 347 -29.33 17.40 -24.38
CA GLN A 347 -30.10 17.05 -23.19
C GLN A 347 -29.89 15.57 -22.85
N ILE A 348 -29.55 15.30 -21.59
CA ILE A 348 -29.40 13.95 -21.05
C ILE A 348 -30.74 13.51 -20.45
N THR A 349 -31.17 12.30 -20.79
CA THR A 349 -32.48 11.75 -20.39
C THR A 349 -32.34 10.40 -19.67
N ASN A 350 -31.49 9.52 -20.20
CA ASN A 350 -31.14 8.23 -19.59
C ASN A 350 -29.76 7.69 -20.03
N GLU A 351 -28.98 8.49 -20.77
CA GLU A 351 -27.72 8.04 -21.37
C GLU A 351 -26.58 7.93 -20.35
N THR A 352 -25.91 6.79 -20.34
CA THR A 352 -24.68 6.55 -19.56
C THR A 352 -23.40 6.92 -20.33
N GLU A 353 -23.51 7.18 -21.63
CA GLU A 353 -22.43 7.72 -22.46
C GLU A 353 -22.97 8.49 -23.68
N VAL A 354 -22.17 9.44 -24.17
CA VAL A 354 -22.45 10.24 -25.37
C VAL A 354 -21.19 10.29 -26.25
N SER A 355 -21.26 9.80 -27.48
CA SER A 355 -20.15 9.94 -28.44
C SER A 355 -20.07 11.35 -29.01
N ALA A 356 -18.88 11.77 -29.43
CA ALA A 356 -18.66 13.04 -30.13
C ALA A 356 -19.55 13.15 -31.39
N SER A 357 -19.65 12.05 -32.14
CA SER A 357 -20.54 11.93 -33.30
C SER A 357 -22.02 12.12 -32.95
N GLY A 358 -22.44 11.77 -31.74
CA GLY A 358 -23.78 12.03 -31.20
C GLY A 358 -24.04 13.50 -30.82
N MET A 359 -23.02 14.35 -30.90
CA MET A 359 -23.08 15.81 -30.72
C MET A 359 -22.65 16.58 -31.99
N ASN A 360 -22.50 15.90 -33.13
CA ASN A 360 -21.98 16.44 -34.40
C ASN A 360 -20.51 16.94 -34.33
N LEU A 361 -19.69 16.27 -33.52
CA LEU A 361 -18.25 16.47 -33.40
C LEU A 361 -17.48 15.23 -33.92
N ASP A 362 -16.29 15.43 -34.48
CA ASP A 362 -15.40 14.31 -34.88
C ASP A 362 -14.81 13.61 -33.64
N ASN A 363 -14.39 14.40 -32.65
CA ASN A 363 -13.94 13.99 -31.33
C ASN A 363 -14.19 15.13 -30.31
N PHE A 364 -13.92 14.86 -29.04
CA PHE A 364 -13.95 15.84 -27.96
C PHE A 364 -12.60 16.53 -27.70
N ALA A 365 -11.61 16.33 -28.59
CA ALA A 365 -10.33 17.01 -28.51
C ALA A 365 -10.51 18.53 -28.52
N ASN A 366 -9.69 19.22 -27.72
CA ASN A 366 -9.70 20.68 -27.57
C ASN A 366 -11.05 21.28 -27.12
N CYS A 367 -12.05 20.48 -26.74
CA CYS A 367 -13.33 21.00 -26.26
C CYS A 367 -13.27 21.36 -24.78
N LYS A 368 -13.88 22.48 -24.39
CA LYS A 368 -14.36 22.68 -23.00
C LYS A 368 -15.69 21.98 -22.88
N ILE A 369 -15.84 21.09 -21.89
CA ILE A 369 -17.01 20.23 -21.73
C ILE A 369 -17.52 20.32 -20.30
N TRP A 370 -18.84 20.40 -20.16
CA TRP A 370 -19.49 20.49 -18.86
C TRP A 370 -20.93 19.97 -18.91
N LEU A 371 -21.45 19.62 -17.73
CA LEU A 371 -22.88 19.43 -17.48
C LEU A 371 -23.47 20.76 -16.98
N GLU A 372 -24.66 21.15 -17.42
CA GLU A 372 -25.39 22.31 -16.89
C GLU A 372 -26.90 22.11 -16.73
N THR A 373 -27.49 22.92 -15.85
CA THR A 373 -28.95 23.11 -15.76
C THR A 373 -29.29 24.56 -15.41
N THR A 374 -30.42 25.07 -15.89
CA THR A 374 -30.87 26.45 -15.63
C THR A 374 -32.06 26.45 -14.68
N ASP A 375 -31.94 27.14 -13.54
CA ASP A 375 -33.06 27.50 -12.69
C ASP A 375 -33.68 28.81 -13.23
N THR A 376 -34.63 28.68 -14.14
CA THR A 376 -35.28 29.81 -14.83
C THR A 376 -36.05 30.73 -13.90
N ALA A 377 -36.45 30.26 -12.71
CA ALA A 377 -37.15 31.09 -11.72
C ALA A 377 -36.18 32.03 -10.99
N ASN A 378 -34.99 31.53 -10.66
CA ASN A 378 -33.94 32.32 -9.99
C ASN A 378 -32.95 32.98 -10.96
N ARG A 379 -32.99 32.62 -12.25
CA ARG A 379 -32.08 33.01 -13.35
C ARG A 379 -30.63 32.54 -13.20
N ILE A 380 -30.40 31.45 -12.48
CA ILE A 380 -29.06 30.91 -12.22
C ILE A 380 -28.82 29.65 -13.09
N THR A 381 -27.73 29.66 -13.86
CA THR A 381 -27.23 28.48 -14.59
C THR A 381 -26.15 27.80 -13.76
N TYR A 382 -26.41 26.58 -13.30
CA TYR A 382 -25.44 25.77 -12.55
C TYR A 382 -24.69 24.85 -13.51
N ALA A 383 -23.39 24.69 -13.31
CA ALA A 383 -22.53 23.85 -14.13
C ALA A 383 -21.53 23.03 -13.30
N ALA A 384 -21.09 21.91 -13.88
CA ALA A 384 -19.97 21.10 -13.43
C ALA A 384 -19.11 20.73 -14.65
N LEU A 385 -17.82 21.06 -14.63
CA LEU A 385 -16.90 20.71 -15.71
C LEU A 385 -16.72 19.19 -15.79
N ALA A 386 -16.56 18.67 -17.01
CA ALA A 386 -16.21 17.27 -17.21
C ALA A 386 -14.73 17.04 -16.90
N GLU A 387 -14.43 15.94 -16.21
CA GLU A 387 -13.07 15.47 -16.01
C GLU A 387 -12.58 14.69 -17.25
N LYS A 388 -11.29 14.39 -17.35
CA LYS A 388 -10.75 13.50 -18.41
C LYS A 388 -10.15 12.24 -17.77
N GLU A 389 -10.41 11.08 -18.38
CA GLU A 389 -9.74 9.83 -18.07
C GLU A 389 -8.20 10.00 -18.14
N GLN A 390 -7.50 9.71 -17.03
CA GLN A 390 -6.05 9.83 -16.92
C GLN A 390 -5.37 8.46 -16.90
N GLU A 391 -4.14 8.38 -17.39
CA GLU A 391 -3.33 7.16 -17.31
C GLU A 391 -3.15 6.71 -15.84
N THR A 392 -3.49 5.47 -15.53
CA THR A 392 -3.25 4.89 -14.21
C THR A 392 -1.76 4.55 -14.04
N ALA A 393 -1.16 5.00 -12.94
CA ALA A 393 0.24 4.73 -12.63
C ALA A 393 0.37 3.38 -11.90
N VAL A 394 1.21 2.49 -12.44
CA VAL A 394 1.59 1.22 -11.79
C VAL A 394 3.09 1.27 -11.51
N ASN A 395 3.45 1.17 -10.23
CA ASN A 395 4.80 1.28 -9.71
C ASN A 395 5.00 0.18 -8.66
N ILE A 396 5.62 -0.90 -9.08
CA ILE A 396 5.93 -2.08 -8.28
C ILE A 396 7.44 -2.15 -8.11
N VAL A 397 7.89 -2.01 -6.87
CA VAL A 397 9.31 -2.02 -6.49
C VAL A 397 9.67 -3.38 -5.91
N ALA A 398 10.80 -3.96 -6.35
CA ALA A 398 11.31 -5.22 -5.82
C ALA A 398 11.69 -5.10 -4.33
N GLY A 399 11.22 -6.05 -3.52
CA GLY A 399 11.69 -6.25 -2.15
C GLY A 399 13.13 -6.78 -2.10
N ALA A 400 13.76 -6.75 -0.93
CA ALA A 400 15.10 -7.29 -0.77
C ALA A 400 15.12 -8.80 -1.11
N GLY A 401 16.04 -9.23 -1.98
CA GLY A 401 16.11 -10.61 -2.47
C GLY A 401 15.21 -10.92 -3.67
N LEU A 402 14.56 -9.91 -4.27
CA LEU A 402 13.76 -10.03 -5.50
C LEU A 402 14.39 -9.23 -6.65
N ASN A 403 14.03 -9.61 -7.87
CA ASN A 403 14.25 -8.84 -9.09
C ASN A 403 12.98 -8.82 -9.95
N ILE A 404 12.76 -7.74 -10.71
CA ILE A 404 11.67 -7.65 -11.69
C ILE A 404 12.28 -7.88 -13.08
N THR A 405 12.26 -9.13 -13.53
CA THR A 405 12.99 -9.59 -14.72
C THR A 405 12.36 -9.16 -16.04
N SER A 406 11.13 -8.67 -16.01
CA SER A 406 10.44 -8.08 -17.16
C SER A 406 10.72 -6.58 -17.37
N GLU A 407 11.55 -5.95 -16.53
CA GLU A 407 11.97 -4.52 -16.56
C GLU A 407 10.83 -3.47 -16.56
N ASN A 408 9.57 -3.91 -16.49
CA ASN A 408 8.34 -3.10 -16.57
C ASN A 408 7.65 -2.92 -15.20
N GLY A 409 8.43 -2.87 -14.11
CA GLY A 409 7.90 -2.62 -12.77
C GLY A 409 7.23 -1.24 -12.63
N VAL A 410 7.60 -0.28 -13.49
CA VAL A 410 6.93 1.01 -13.66
C VAL A 410 6.22 1.03 -15.01
N GLN A 411 4.91 1.30 -15.01
CA GLN A 411 4.06 1.43 -16.20
C GLN A 411 3.10 2.60 -16.03
N LYS A 412 2.71 3.18 -17.17
CA LYS A 412 1.47 3.95 -17.29
C LYS A 412 0.48 3.14 -18.12
N VAL A 413 -0.77 3.12 -17.68
CA VAL A 413 -1.80 2.24 -18.23
C VAL A 413 -3.00 3.08 -18.65
N VAL A 414 -3.47 2.91 -19.89
CA VAL A 414 -4.70 3.56 -20.35
C VAL A 414 -5.88 3.00 -19.54
N PRO A 415 -6.82 3.82 -19.04
CA PRO A 415 -7.96 3.34 -18.28
C PRO A 415 -8.70 2.17 -18.93
N ASN A 416 -9.15 1.25 -18.08
CA ASN A 416 -9.81 -0.01 -18.46
C ASN A 416 -8.94 -1.00 -19.28
N THR A 417 -7.65 -0.72 -19.53
CA THR A 417 -6.72 -1.66 -20.19
C THR A 417 -5.84 -2.42 -19.18
N ALA A 418 -5.36 -3.60 -19.57
CA ALA A 418 -4.51 -4.43 -18.71
C ALA A 418 -3.05 -3.97 -18.72
N ILE A 419 -2.34 -4.17 -17.60
CA ILE A 419 -0.87 -4.00 -17.57
C ILE A 419 -0.19 -4.99 -18.53
N THR A 420 1.02 -4.63 -18.97
CA THR A 420 1.94 -5.67 -19.45
C THR A 420 2.37 -6.50 -18.23
N ASN A 421 2.27 -7.82 -18.31
CA ASN A 421 2.60 -8.73 -17.20
C ASN A 421 3.95 -8.39 -16.55
N ILE A 422 3.98 -8.27 -15.23
CA ILE A 422 5.20 -8.02 -14.45
C ILE A 422 5.69 -9.35 -13.90
N ILE A 423 6.89 -9.78 -14.31
CA ILE A 423 7.53 -11.02 -13.88
C ILE A 423 8.49 -10.68 -12.73
N VAL A 424 8.37 -11.42 -11.63
CA VAL A 424 9.17 -11.23 -10.42
C VAL A 424 9.85 -12.55 -10.08
N GLU A 425 11.16 -12.52 -9.90
CA GLU A 425 11.99 -13.68 -9.57
C GLU A 425 12.78 -13.45 -8.27
N ALA A 426 13.01 -14.51 -7.52
CA ALA A 426 13.91 -14.49 -6.37
C ALA A 426 15.38 -14.48 -6.85
N VAL A 427 16.20 -13.64 -6.22
CA VAL A 427 17.64 -13.56 -6.51
C VAL A 427 18.35 -14.80 -5.98
N ASP A 428 19.43 -15.25 -6.64
CA ASP A 428 20.26 -16.38 -6.20
C ASP A 428 20.53 -16.37 -4.69
N GLY A 429 20.17 -17.47 -4.02
CA GLY A 429 20.26 -17.59 -2.56
C GLY A 429 19.08 -17.01 -1.78
N TYR A 430 17.98 -16.68 -2.44
CA TYR A 430 16.68 -16.34 -1.84
C TYR A 430 15.57 -17.23 -2.41
N PHE A 431 14.46 -17.34 -1.69
CA PHE A 431 13.25 -18.06 -2.12
C PHE A 431 11.98 -17.39 -1.57
N LEU A 432 10.84 -17.72 -2.18
CA LEU A 432 9.51 -17.34 -1.71
C LEU A 432 8.98 -18.42 -0.75
N PRO A 433 8.61 -18.08 0.49
CA PRO A 433 7.96 -19.02 1.41
C PRO A 433 6.51 -19.31 0.97
N ASP A 434 5.95 -20.41 1.45
CA ASP A 434 4.54 -20.74 1.22
C ASP A 434 3.62 -19.64 1.80
N GLY A 435 2.63 -19.18 1.04
CA GLY A 435 1.74 -18.07 1.44
C GLY A 435 2.36 -16.67 1.29
N TYR A 436 3.47 -16.52 0.57
CA TYR A 436 4.08 -15.22 0.27
C TYR A 436 3.12 -14.24 -0.41
N GLU A 437 2.17 -14.73 -1.22
CA GLU A 437 1.16 -13.93 -1.90
C GLU A 437 0.21 -13.20 -0.93
N ASP A 438 -0.10 -13.76 0.24
CA ASP A 438 -0.95 -13.13 1.26
C ASP A 438 -0.30 -11.85 1.83
N GLY A 439 1.03 -11.77 1.76
CA GLY A 439 1.82 -10.60 2.14
C GLY A 439 1.75 -9.44 1.15
N ILE A 440 1.26 -9.65 -0.07
CA ILE A 440 1.20 -8.62 -1.12
C ILE A 440 -0.14 -7.88 -1.03
N GLN A 441 -0.07 -6.61 -0.62
CA GLN A 441 -1.24 -5.75 -0.39
C GLN A 441 -1.19 -4.50 -1.28
N GLY A 442 -2.35 -3.90 -1.59
CA GLY A 442 -2.44 -2.67 -2.39
C GLY A 442 -2.37 -2.86 -3.92
N LEU A 443 -2.71 -4.06 -4.43
CA LEU A 443 -2.68 -4.38 -5.87
C LEU A 443 -3.81 -3.73 -6.69
N ASN A 444 -4.84 -3.16 -6.07
CA ASN A 444 -5.90 -2.33 -6.67
C ASN A 444 -6.43 -2.83 -8.04
N GLY A 445 -6.82 -4.11 -8.13
CA GLY A 445 -7.36 -4.73 -9.36
C GLY A 445 -6.37 -5.64 -10.11
N LEU A 446 -5.07 -5.54 -9.79
CA LEU A 446 -4.06 -6.51 -10.20
C LEU A 446 -4.11 -7.77 -9.32
N THR A 447 -3.54 -8.86 -9.84
CA THR A 447 -3.55 -10.20 -9.22
C THR A 447 -2.21 -10.90 -9.38
N VAL A 448 -1.86 -11.75 -8.42
CA VAL A 448 -0.66 -12.58 -8.44
C VAL A 448 -0.99 -13.97 -8.98
N THR A 449 -0.15 -14.48 -9.88
CA THR A 449 -0.33 -15.75 -10.58
C THR A 449 1.02 -16.46 -10.75
N ASN A 450 0.99 -17.76 -11.12
CA ASN A 450 2.19 -18.57 -11.40
C ASN A 450 3.23 -18.59 -10.27
N ILE A 451 2.80 -18.52 -9.01
CA ILE A 451 3.73 -18.50 -7.87
C ILE A 451 4.45 -19.83 -7.68
N THR A 452 5.74 -19.74 -7.38
CA THR A 452 6.68 -20.85 -7.13
C THR A 452 7.67 -20.42 -6.05
N LYS A 453 8.49 -21.34 -5.50
CA LYS A 453 9.61 -20.97 -4.59
C LYS A 453 10.59 -19.96 -5.22
N ASN A 454 10.59 -19.77 -6.55
CA ASN A 454 11.57 -18.97 -7.29
C ASN A 454 11.00 -17.67 -7.90
N GLY A 455 9.68 -17.45 -7.90
CA GLY A 455 9.09 -16.30 -8.61
C GLY A 455 7.58 -16.40 -8.85
N PHE A 456 7.00 -15.34 -9.41
CA PHE A 456 5.58 -15.18 -9.72
C PHE A 456 5.34 -14.15 -10.85
N THR A 457 4.08 -13.98 -11.27
CA THR A 457 3.66 -12.99 -12.27
C THR A 457 2.50 -12.14 -11.77
N ILE A 458 2.59 -10.81 -11.87
CA ILE A 458 1.49 -9.89 -11.59
C ILE A 458 0.79 -9.51 -12.90
N ILE A 459 -0.54 -9.66 -12.94
CA ILE A 459 -1.39 -9.42 -14.12
C ILE A 459 -2.71 -8.74 -13.72
N GLY A 460 -3.36 -8.03 -14.65
CA GLY A 460 -4.72 -7.51 -14.49
C GLY A 460 -4.93 -6.13 -15.09
N THR A 461 -6.10 -5.55 -14.84
CA THR A 461 -6.44 -4.15 -15.12
C THR A 461 -6.45 -3.39 -13.80
N PRO A 462 -5.65 -2.33 -13.62
CA PRO A 462 -5.66 -1.55 -12.39
C PRO A 462 -6.96 -0.72 -12.34
N ALA A 463 -7.62 -0.70 -11.18
CA ALA A 463 -8.81 0.10 -10.89
C ALA A 463 -8.47 1.50 -10.35
N SER A 464 -7.24 1.67 -9.86
CA SER A 464 -6.62 2.93 -9.42
C SER A 464 -5.10 2.75 -9.35
N ASP A 465 -4.37 3.83 -9.09
CA ASP A 465 -2.90 3.80 -8.99
C ASP A 465 -2.39 2.71 -8.03
N VAL A 466 -1.38 1.97 -8.48
CA VAL A 466 -0.69 0.93 -7.71
C VAL A 466 0.71 1.43 -7.40
N ASN A 467 0.98 1.71 -6.12
CA ASN A 467 2.31 2.11 -5.64
C ASN A 467 2.72 1.19 -4.49
N ILE A 468 3.41 0.09 -4.80
CA ILE A 468 3.76 -0.94 -3.82
C ILE A 468 5.25 -1.29 -3.85
N THR A 469 5.82 -1.57 -2.68
CA THR A 469 7.08 -2.31 -2.58
C THR A 469 6.74 -3.73 -2.16
N LEU A 470 7.22 -4.71 -2.93
CA LEU A 470 6.97 -6.13 -2.65
C LEU A 470 7.65 -6.54 -1.33
N PRO A 471 7.05 -7.45 -0.53
CA PRO A 471 7.70 -7.99 0.66
C PRO A 471 9.07 -8.62 0.32
N PRO A 472 10.06 -8.57 1.22
CA PRO A 472 11.36 -9.19 0.97
C PRO A 472 11.24 -10.71 0.82
N ALA A 473 12.06 -11.30 -0.05
CA ALA A 473 12.20 -12.74 -0.17
C ALA A 473 12.94 -13.32 1.05
N THR A 474 12.72 -14.61 1.34
CA THR A 474 13.43 -15.29 2.43
C THR A 474 14.82 -15.69 1.94
N LYS A 475 15.88 -15.28 2.66
CA LYS A 475 17.24 -15.71 2.34
C LYS A 475 17.40 -17.20 2.67
N ALA A 476 17.95 -17.98 1.75
CA ALA A 476 18.29 -19.37 1.96
C ALA A 476 19.42 -19.54 3.00
N VAL A 477 19.21 -20.45 3.93
CA VAL A 477 20.15 -20.86 4.97
C VAL A 477 20.14 -22.38 5.00
N TYR A 478 21.26 -22.99 4.58
CA TYR A 478 21.46 -24.44 4.62
C TYR A 478 22.29 -24.79 5.86
N SER A 479 21.74 -25.59 6.77
CA SER A 479 22.42 -25.97 8.01
C SER A 479 22.01 -27.38 8.44
N MET A 480 22.99 -28.23 8.71
CA MET A 480 22.79 -29.63 9.07
C MET A 480 23.53 -29.92 10.37
N LEU A 481 22.83 -30.50 11.34
CA LEU A 481 23.40 -30.92 12.62
C LEU A 481 23.35 -32.45 12.73
N LEU A 482 24.47 -33.06 13.08
CA LEU A 482 24.57 -34.48 13.41
C LEU A 482 24.79 -34.60 14.93
N SER A 483 23.93 -35.34 15.60
CA SER A 483 23.95 -35.52 17.05
C SER A 483 23.91 -37.01 17.43
N GLY A 484 24.70 -37.40 18.43
CA GLY A 484 24.83 -38.79 18.89
C GLY A 484 26.24 -39.08 19.40
N ASP A 485 26.37 -40.03 20.31
CA ASP A 485 27.63 -40.43 20.94
C ASP A 485 28.20 -41.70 20.27
N GLY A 486 29.30 -41.54 19.53
CA GLY A 486 29.97 -42.65 18.83
C GLY A 486 30.94 -43.49 19.67
N THR A 487 31.12 -43.21 20.97
CA THR A 487 31.96 -44.05 21.84
C THR A 487 31.15 -45.20 22.41
N PHE A 488 31.28 -46.41 21.85
CA PHE A 488 30.61 -47.59 22.39
C PHE A 488 31.37 -48.19 23.58
N THR A 489 30.67 -48.93 24.42
CA THR A 489 31.24 -49.57 25.62
C THR A 489 32.36 -50.53 25.24
N GLY A 490 33.55 -50.33 25.83
CA GLY A 490 34.67 -51.26 25.68
C GLY A 490 34.34 -52.65 26.24
N THR A 491 34.89 -53.69 25.62
CA THR A 491 34.56 -55.09 25.92
C THR A 491 35.81 -55.98 25.86
N CYS A 492 35.66 -57.29 26.01
CA CYS A 492 36.72 -58.28 25.80
C CYS A 492 36.44 -59.15 24.57
N VAL A 493 37.46 -59.83 24.05
CA VAL A 493 37.31 -60.85 22.99
C VAL A 493 36.21 -61.88 23.33
N GLY A 494 35.47 -62.35 22.31
CA GLY A 494 34.32 -63.24 22.51
C GLY A 494 33.05 -62.57 23.05
N TYR A 495 32.91 -61.25 22.84
CA TYR A 495 31.76 -60.47 23.29
C TYR A 495 30.44 -60.88 22.62
N GLN A 496 29.33 -60.61 23.34
CA GLN A 496 27.98 -60.61 22.78
C GLN A 496 27.71 -59.27 22.04
N PRO A 497 26.76 -59.22 21.09
CA PRO A 497 26.55 -58.05 20.25
C PRO A 497 26.41 -56.74 21.01
N ILE A 498 27.12 -55.71 20.55
CA ILE A 498 27.09 -54.38 21.16
C ILE A 498 25.85 -53.66 20.66
N ASN A 499 24.98 -53.24 21.59
CA ASN A 499 23.76 -52.49 21.28
C ASN A 499 24.05 -51.29 20.38
N ALA A 500 23.27 -51.16 19.30
CA ALA A 500 23.33 -50.00 18.41
C ALA A 500 23.05 -48.70 19.17
N LYS A 501 23.69 -47.60 18.76
CA LYS A 501 23.40 -46.25 19.24
C LYS A 501 22.71 -45.45 18.14
N GLU A 502 21.67 -44.71 18.51
CA GLU A 502 20.99 -43.76 17.62
C GLU A 502 21.83 -42.49 17.41
N PHE A 503 21.75 -41.97 16.19
CA PHE A 503 22.24 -40.66 15.77
C PHE A 503 21.07 -39.93 15.09
N THR A 504 20.90 -38.65 15.40
CA THR A 504 19.86 -37.81 14.81
C THR A 504 20.49 -36.72 13.95
N ILE A 505 20.12 -36.70 12.68
CA ILE A 505 20.43 -35.67 11.70
C ILE A 505 19.26 -34.68 11.73
N THR A 506 19.53 -33.39 11.93
CA THR A 506 18.51 -32.33 11.95
C THR A 506 18.81 -31.30 10.87
N ASN A 507 17.83 -31.01 10.03
CA ASN A 507 17.89 -29.80 9.20
C ASN A 507 17.59 -28.59 10.11
N SER A 508 18.60 -27.76 10.32
CA SER A 508 18.53 -26.52 11.10
C SER A 508 18.58 -25.27 10.20
N GLY A 509 18.50 -25.49 8.88
CA GLY A 509 18.29 -24.45 7.88
C GLY A 509 16.81 -24.13 7.68
N ASN A 510 16.54 -23.25 6.71
CA ASN A 510 15.19 -22.90 6.26
C ASN A 510 14.87 -23.38 4.83
N VAL A 511 15.77 -24.16 4.22
CA VAL A 511 15.56 -24.85 2.95
C VAL A 511 15.81 -26.35 3.13
N ASP A 512 15.07 -27.17 2.39
CA ASP A 512 15.21 -28.61 2.25
C ASP A 512 16.69 -29.03 2.09
N LEU A 513 17.18 -30.00 2.87
CA LEU A 513 18.47 -30.66 2.58
C LEU A 513 18.26 -31.64 1.43
N GLU A 514 19.04 -31.55 0.35
CA GLU A 514 18.88 -32.37 -0.85
C GLU A 514 20.01 -33.39 -1.03
N ASN A 515 19.68 -34.55 -1.62
CA ASN A 515 20.61 -35.66 -1.89
C ASN A 515 21.42 -36.05 -0.64
N VAL A 516 20.72 -36.25 0.47
CA VAL A 516 21.33 -36.68 1.73
C VAL A 516 21.88 -38.10 1.59
N ASP A 517 23.19 -38.27 1.81
CA ASP A 517 23.88 -39.57 1.91
C ASP A 517 24.47 -39.74 3.31
N ILE A 518 24.36 -40.96 3.85
CA ILE A 518 24.85 -41.34 5.17
C ILE A 518 25.72 -42.58 5.04
N SER A 519 27.00 -42.45 5.39
CA SER A 519 27.98 -43.51 5.19
C SER A 519 29.01 -43.58 6.34
N ILE A 520 29.57 -44.76 6.54
CA ILE A 520 30.68 -44.96 7.49
C ILE A 520 32.01 -44.96 6.71
N THR A 521 32.90 -44.06 7.09
CA THR A 521 34.22 -43.83 6.48
C THR A 521 35.36 -44.10 7.48
N GLY A 522 36.62 -44.00 7.05
CA GLY A 522 37.79 -44.33 7.86
C GLY A 522 38.28 -45.79 7.70
N THR A 523 39.36 -46.13 8.40
CA THR A 523 40.08 -47.41 8.23
C THR A 523 39.26 -48.61 8.68
N ASP A 524 38.65 -48.54 9.87
CA ASP A 524 37.87 -49.65 10.46
C ASP A 524 36.38 -49.60 10.06
N LYS A 525 36.04 -48.92 8.95
CA LYS A 525 34.64 -48.75 8.52
C LYS A 525 33.89 -50.06 8.28
N ASP A 526 34.61 -51.16 8.00
CA ASP A 526 34.03 -52.49 7.83
C ASP A 526 33.68 -53.17 9.17
N LYS A 527 34.20 -52.67 10.30
CA LYS A 527 33.97 -53.15 11.67
C LYS A 527 32.68 -52.62 12.30
N PHE A 528 32.02 -51.68 11.63
CA PHE A 528 30.73 -51.13 12.04
C PHE A 528 29.65 -51.49 11.00
N GLU A 529 28.40 -51.38 11.42
CA GLU A 529 27.21 -51.55 10.60
C GLU A 529 26.27 -50.36 10.80
N LEU A 530 25.78 -49.81 9.68
CA LEU A 530 24.83 -48.70 9.66
C LEU A 530 23.44 -49.24 9.34
N SER A 531 22.46 -48.78 10.10
CA SER A 531 21.04 -49.05 9.89
C SER A 531 20.26 -47.74 9.93
N GLY A 532 19.25 -47.61 9.08
CA GLY A 532 18.49 -46.37 8.89
C GLY A 532 17.65 -46.48 7.62
N ASP A 533 16.81 -45.49 7.37
CA ASP A 533 16.16 -45.37 6.07
C ASP A 533 17.06 -44.64 5.04
N GLY A 534 16.67 -44.71 3.77
CA GLY A 534 17.38 -44.08 2.64
C GLY A 534 16.79 -42.73 2.23
N THR A 535 16.31 -41.92 3.17
CA THR A 535 15.72 -40.61 2.88
C THR A 535 16.75 -39.65 2.29
N THR A 536 16.54 -39.28 1.02
CA THR A 536 17.40 -38.36 0.27
C THR A 536 17.12 -36.88 0.56
N THR A 537 16.05 -36.55 1.30
CA THR A 537 15.59 -35.16 1.49
C THR A 537 15.05 -34.92 2.89
N ILE A 538 15.55 -33.91 3.61
CA ILE A 538 15.09 -33.54 4.96
C ILE A 538 14.54 -32.11 4.96
N GLN A 539 13.26 -31.94 5.27
CA GLN A 539 12.58 -30.63 5.33
C GLN A 539 13.12 -29.74 6.47
N PRO A 540 12.94 -28.41 6.42
CA PRO A 540 13.36 -27.51 7.50
C PRO A 540 12.78 -27.90 8.87
N ASN A 541 13.64 -27.99 9.89
CA ASN A 541 13.35 -28.46 11.26
C ASN A 541 13.05 -29.97 11.42
N ASP A 542 12.91 -30.74 10.33
CA ASP A 542 12.72 -32.19 10.42
C ASP A 542 14.01 -32.92 10.82
N THR A 543 13.83 -34.15 11.32
CA THR A 543 14.92 -35.00 11.81
C THR A 543 14.89 -36.40 11.20
N LEU A 544 16.02 -36.84 10.66
CA LEU A 544 16.26 -38.23 10.25
C LEU A 544 17.05 -38.96 11.35
N LYS A 545 16.68 -40.21 11.64
CA LYS A 545 17.37 -41.06 12.61
C LYS A 545 18.04 -42.25 11.92
N VAL A 546 19.29 -42.51 12.32
CA VAL A 546 20.04 -43.71 11.95
C VAL A 546 20.64 -44.35 13.20
N ALA A 547 20.96 -45.64 13.16
CA ALA A 547 21.61 -46.34 14.26
C ALA A 547 22.85 -47.08 13.76
N VAL A 548 23.96 -46.96 14.52
CA VAL A 548 25.23 -47.64 14.21
C VAL A 548 25.54 -48.66 15.31
N ALA A 549 26.03 -49.83 14.91
CA ALA A 549 26.53 -50.86 15.82
C ALA A 549 27.97 -51.31 15.43
N PRO A 550 28.85 -51.59 16.39
CA PRO A 550 30.03 -52.43 16.16
C PRO A 550 29.61 -53.86 15.77
N LYS A 551 30.34 -54.49 14.85
CA LYS A 551 30.12 -55.89 14.47
C LYS A 551 30.71 -56.85 15.50
N ASP A 552 30.25 -58.10 15.44
CA ASP A 552 30.59 -59.15 16.40
C ASP A 552 31.95 -59.81 16.14
N SER A 553 32.46 -60.51 17.16
CA SER A 553 33.57 -61.47 17.05
C SER A 553 34.89 -60.91 16.51
N LEU A 554 35.14 -59.62 16.69
CA LEU A 554 36.38 -58.98 16.24
C LEU A 554 37.55 -59.29 17.20
N ALA A 555 38.76 -59.17 16.66
CA ALA A 555 40.01 -59.39 17.40
C ALA A 555 40.25 -58.28 18.44
N THR A 556 41.29 -58.44 19.26
CA THR A 556 41.70 -57.42 20.22
C THR A 556 42.31 -56.20 19.52
N GLY A 557 41.93 -55.01 19.97
CA GLY A 557 42.30 -53.75 19.32
C GLY A 557 41.39 -52.58 19.69
N ILE A 558 41.78 -51.38 19.24
CA ILE A 558 40.97 -50.17 19.27
C ILE A 558 40.52 -49.91 17.83
N TYR A 559 39.21 -49.87 17.60
CA TYR A 559 38.62 -49.71 16.27
C TYR A 559 38.05 -48.30 16.11
N ARG A 560 38.36 -47.63 14.99
CA ARG A 560 37.97 -46.23 14.71
C ARG A 560 37.46 -46.02 13.28
N ALA A 561 36.27 -45.43 13.21
CA ALA A 561 35.62 -45.03 11.97
C ALA A 561 34.92 -43.67 12.16
N THR A 562 34.34 -43.12 11.09
CA THR A 562 33.63 -41.84 11.12
C THR A 562 32.27 -42.00 10.48
N LEU A 563 31.20 -41.74 11.23
CA LEU A 563 29.87 -41.58 10.65
C LEU A 563 29.87 -40.23 9.91
N THR A 564 29.58 -40.28 8.62
CA THR A 564 29.66 -39.15 7.68
C THR A 564 28.28 -38.91 7.08
N VAL A 565 27.80 -37.67 7.14
CA VAL A 565 26.55 -37.25 6.51
C VAL A 565 26.86 -36.13 5.53
N THR A 566 26.44 -36.30 4.28
CA THR A 566 26.58 -35.30 3.22
C THR A 566 25.21 -34.91 2.68
N ALA A 567 25.11 -33.71 2.12
CA ALA A 567 23.97 -33.24 1.35
C ALA A 567 24.51 -32.32 0.23
N ALA A 568 23.80 -32.21 -0.89
CA ALA A 568 24.26 -31.43 -2.04
C ALA A 568 24.39 -29.91 -1.75
N ASN A 569 23.65 -29.41 -0.74
CA ASN A 569 23.50 -28.00 -0.44
C ASN A 569 23.98 -27.58 0.97
N ALA A 570 24.50 -28.51 1.79
CA ALA A 570 24.97 -28.21 3.15
C ALA A 570 26.37 -28.76 3.45
N GLN A 571 27.02 -28.20 4.48
CA GLN A 571 28.34 -28.65 4.92
C GLN A 571 28.27 -30.08 5.48
N ILE A 572 29.26 -30.90 5.12
CA ILE A 572 29.42 -32.28 5.61
C ILE A 572 29.48 -32.30 7.14
N ALA A 573 28.64 -33.15 7.76
CA ALA A 573 28.63 -33.37 9.20
C ALA A 573 29.24 -34.74 9.53
N THR A 574 30.06 -34.81 10.58
CA THR A 574 30.80 -36.01 10.97
C THR A 574 30.82 -36.23 12.48
N THR A 575 30.80 -37.49 12.93
CA THR A 575 31.10 -37.85 14.32
C THR A 575 31.99 -39.10 14.39
N GLU A 576 32.92 -39.13 15.35
CA GLU A 576 33.86 -40.24 15.52
C GLU A 576 33.18 -41.46 16.17
N LEU A 577 33.33 -42.61 15.53
CA LEU A 577 32.89 -43.92 16.04
C LEU A 577 34.10 -44.65 16.60
N GLN A 578 34.05 -45.05 17.87
CA GLN A 578 35.12 -45.84 18.49
C GLN A 578 34.61 -46.88 19.48
N PHE A 579 35.32 -48.00 19.55
CA PHE A 579 35.20 -49.00 20.62
C PHE A 579 36.52 -49.78 20.78
N THR A 580 36.61 -50.56 21.84
CA THR A 580 37.84 -51.31 22.18
C THR A 580 37.50 -52.74 22.58
N VAL A 581 38.21 -53.69 22.00
CA VAL A 581 38.15 -55.12 22.34
C VAL A 581 39.46 -55.49 23.05
N ASN A 582 39.36 -55.86 24.32
CA ASN A 582 40.50 -56.15 25.18
C ASN A 582 40.74 -57.66 25.32
N GLU A 583 41.93 -58.05 25.78
CA GLU A 583 42.15 -59.38 26.35
C GLU A 583 41.44 -59.50 27.71
N HIS A 584 41.26 -60.74 28.19
CA HIS A 584 40.65 -60.99 29.50
C HIS A 584 41.69 -60.88 30.62
N ASP A 585 41.53 -59.89 31.49
CA ASP A 585 42.30 -59.75 32.74
C ASP A 585 41.66 -60.58 33.86
N TYR A 586 42.07 -61.85 34.00
CA TYR A 586 41.48 -62.78 34.96
C TYR A 586 42.03 -62.64 36.39
N VAL A 587 41.13 -62.44 37.35
CA VAL A 587 41.39 -62.60 38.79
C VAL A 587 41.14 -64.04 39.20
N ALA A 588 42.14 -64.66 39.84
CA ALA A 588 42.04 -66.00 40.40
C ALA A 588 41.53 -65.95 41.86
N VAL A 589 40.52 -66.76 42.18
CA VAL A 589 40.00 -66.99 43.54
C VAL A 589 40.02 -68.48 43.83
N VAL A 590 40.75 -68.90 44.86
CA VAL A 590 40.93 -70.33 45.21
C VAL A 590 39.84 -70.78 46.19
N THR A 591 39.09 -71.80 45.79
CA THR A 591 38.20 -72.59 46.67
C THR A 591 38.96 -73.85 47.09
N PRO A 592 39.30 -74.05 48.39
CA PRO A 592 40.08 -75.20 48.82
C PRO A 592 39.26 -76.51 48.76
N PRO A 593 39.91 -77.67 48.57
CA PRO A 593 39.25 -78.98 48.63
C PRO A 593 38.78 -79.27 50.07
N ASN A 594 37.65 -79.98 50.20
CA ASN A 594 37.17 -80.50 51.48
C ASN A 594 37.27 -82.04 51.50
N CYS A 595 36.57 -82.72 52.41
CA CYS A 595 36.66 -84.19 52.52
C CYS A 595 35.93 -84.93 51.39
N THR A 596 34.96 -84.29 50.73
CA THR A 596 34.04 -84.91 49.75
C THR A 596 34.02 -84.21 48.39
N GLU A 597 34.29 -82.91 48.35
CA GLU A 597 34.30 -82.10 47.12
C GLU A 597 35.71 -81.65 46.75
N LYS A 598 35.95 -81.52 45.44
CA LYS A 598 37.18 -80.96 44.89
C LYS A 598 37.32 -79.48 45.20
N GLY A 599 38.57 -79.05 45.39
CA GLY A 599 38.95 -77.66 45.32
C GLY A 599 39.13 -77.22 43.87
N TYR A 600 39.05 -75.93 43.61
CA TYR A 600 39.25 -75.35 42.28
C TYR A 600 39.60 -73.86 42.39
N THR A 601 40.25 -73.34 41.35
CA THR A 601 40.44 -71.90 41.16
C THR A 601 39.35 -71.37 40.22
N THR A 602 38.56 -70.41 40.67
CA THR A 602 37.65 -69.65 39.80
C THR A 602 38.41 -68.46 39.22
N TYR A 603 38.38 -68.31 37.90
CA TYR A 603 38.98 -67.21 37.16
C TYR A 603 37.88 -66.31 36.63
N THR A 604 37.83 -65.05 37.06
CA THR A 604 36.82 -64.07 36.64
C THR A 604 37.50 -62.85 36.04
N CYS A 605 37.10 -62.44 34.83
CA CYS A 605 37.67 -61.27 34.18
C CYS A 605 37.28 -59.97 34.92
N ARG A 606 38.21 -59.02 35.08
CA ARG A 606 37.89 -57.67 35.59
C ARG A 606 37.09 -56.83 34.59
N ASN A 607 37.31 -57.08 33.30
CA ASN A 607 36.89 -56.21 32.19
C ASN A 607 35.62 -56.70 31.48
N CYS A 608 35.10 -57.89 31.82
CA CYS A 608 33.84 -58.43 31.29
C CYS A 608 33.28 -59.54 32.20
N SER A 609 32.03 -59.94 31.99
CA SER A 609 31.35 -60.99 32.79
C SER A 609 31.87 -62.42 32.57
N HIS A 610 32.94 -62.63 31.77
CA HIS A 610 33.45 -63.97 31.49
C HIS A 610 34.18 -64.57 32.70
N SER A 611 33.82 -65.80 33.06
CA SER A 611 34.49 -66.55 34.12
C SER A 611 34.52 -68.06 33.81
N TYR A 612 35.53 -68.75 34.34
CA TYR A 612 35.68 -70.20 34.22
C TYR A 612 36.32 -70.79 35.48
N LYS A 613 36.30 -72.12 35.62
CA LYS A 613 36.99 -72.84 36.70
C LYS A 613 38.17 -73.64 36.13
N GLY A 614 39.28 -73.67 36.86
CA GLY A 614 40.50 -74.40 36.52
C GLY A 614 41.26 -74.82 37.77
N ASN A 615 42.41 -75.48 37.60
CA ASN A 615 43.23 -76.01 38.69
C ASN A 615 42.40 -76.80 39.72
N GLU A 616 41.67 -77.83 39.25
CA GLU A 616 41.01 -78.75 40.17
C GLU A 616 42.04 -79.46 41.06
N VAL A 617 41.72 -79.56 42.35
CA VAL A 617 42.45 -80.35 43.35
C VAL A 617 41.46 -81.35 43.91
N ASP A 618 41.78 -82.65 43.82
CA ASP A 618 40.86 -83.69 44.29
C ASP A 618 40.55 -83.56 45.80
N ALA A 619 39.39 -84.08 46.19
CA ALA A 619 38.93 -84.05 47.58
C ALA A 619 39.99 -84.68 48.51
N THR A 620 40.21 -84.07 49.68
CA THR A 620 41.29 -84.44 50.63
C THR A 620 41.15 -85.83 51.24
N GLY A 621 39.98 -86.47 51.06
CA GLY A 621 39.67 -87.79 51.58
C GLY A 621 39.45 -87.82 53.09
N HIS A 622 38.90 -88.93 53.57
CA HIS A 622 38.67 -89.13 55.00
C HIS A 622 39.95 -89.57 55.71
N THR A 623 40.44 -88.76 56.65
CA THR A 623 41.48 -89.14 57.60
C THR A 623 40.81 -89.81 58.79
N TRP A 624 40.76 -91.15 58.80
CA TRP A 624 40.01 -91.89 59.81
C TRP A 624 40.80 -92.08 61.10
N GLY A 625 40.16 -91.77 62.24
CA GLY A 625 40.72 -92.05 63.57
C GLY A 625 40.63 -93.52 63.97
N GLU A 626 40.86 -93.78 65.26
CA GLU A 626 40.91 -95.13 65.81
C GLU A 626 39.59 -95.91 65.74
N TRP A 627 39.71 -97.24 65.62
CA TRP A 627 38.57 -98.15 65.56
C TRP A 627 37.98 -98.41 66.95
N LYS A 628 36.81 -97.83 67.24
CA LYS A 628 36.03 -98.08 68.45
C LYS A 628 35.08 -99.26 68.25
N VAL A 629 35.17 -100.30 69.08
CA VAL A 629 34.17 -101.39 69.08
C VAL A 629 32.83 -100.84 69.59
N ILE A 630 31.76 -101.10 68.82
CA ILE A 630 30.38 -100.69 69.12
C ILE A 630 29.44 -101.91 69.32
N LYS A 631 29.89 -103.11 68.95
CA LYS A 631 29.30 -104.39 69.32
C LYS A 631 30.41 -105.43 69.40
N GLU A 632 30.53 -106.13 70.52
CA GLU A 632 31.49 -107.24 70.64
C GLU A 632 31.09 -108.43 69.76
N ALA A 633 32.08 -109.22 69.36
CA ALA A 633 31.86 -110.48 68.65
C ALA A 633 31.65 -111.63 69.63
N THR A 634 30.75 -112.56 69.29
CA THR A 634 30.46 -113.75 70.11
C THR A 634 30.84 -115.02 69.33
N THR A 635 30.46 -116.19 69.84
CA THR A 635 30.53 -117.48 69.13
C THR A 635 29.41 -117.68 68.11
N THR A 636 28.40 -116.79 68.08
CA THR A 636 27.19 -116.92 67.23
C THR A 636 26.80 -115.66 66.46
N GLU A 637 27.37 -114.50 66.80
CA GLU A 637 27.15 -113.23 66.08
C GLU A 637 28.46 -112.47 65.86
N THR A 638 28.58 -111.83 64.71
CA THR A 638 29.67 -110.91 64.41
C THR A 638 29.54 -109.60 65.18
N GLY A 639 30.69 -109.09 65.63
CA GLY A 639 30.80 -107.77 66.24
C GLY A 639 30.85 -106.65 65.18
N LYS A 640 30.90 -105.41 65.64
CA LYS A 640 31.05 -104.20 64.81
C LYS A 640 31.96 -103.20 65.50
N LYS A 641 32.74 -102.49 64.70
CA LYS A 641 33.55 -101.34 65.10
C LYS A 641 33.24 -100.14 64.18
N GLU A 642 33.21 -98.94 64.74
CA GLU A 642 33.14 -97.68 63.98
C GLU A 642 34.45 -96.92 64.08
N ARG A 643 34.73 -96.07 63.09
CA ARG A 643 35.68 -94.97 63.20
C ARG A 643 35.12 -93.73 62.50
N VAL A 644 35.48 -92.57 63.02
CA VAL A 644 35.04 -91.26 62.50
C VAL A 644 36.22 -90.61 61.78
N CYS A 645 35.95 -89.82 60.74
CA CYS A 645 36.97 -88.99 60.12
C CYS A 645 37.34 -87.82 61.07
N GLU A 646 38.63 -87.60 61.31
CA GLU A 646 39.14 -86.58 62.21
C GLU A 646 38.94 -85.14 61.67
N ARG A 647 38.57 -85.02 60.39
CA ARG A 647 38.36 -83.75 59.67
C ARG A 647 36.89 -83.46 59.32
N CYS A 648 35.98 -84.41 59.55
CA CYS A 648 34.54 -84.25 59.37
C CYS A 648 33.77 -85.41 60.02
N ASP A 649 32.55 -85.20 60.51
CA ASP A 649 31.79 -86.20 61.28
C ASP A 649 31.32 -87.46 60.50
N TYR A 650 31.82 -87.67 59.29
CA TYR A 650 31.56 -88.85 58.47
C TYR A 650 32.14 -90.10 59.15
N LYS A 651 31.39 -91.21 59.12
CA LYS A 651 31.72 -92.47 59.82
C LYS A 651 31.88 -93.65 58.88
N GLU A 652 32.84 -94.52 59.19
CA GLU A 652 33.01 -95.84 58.58
C GLU A 652 32.72 -96.92 59.63
N ILE A 653 32.03 -98.00 59.26
CA ILE A 653 31.68 -99.11 60.15
C ILE A 653 32.14 -100.43 59.51
N ALA A 654 32.94 -101.20 60.26
CA ALA A 654 33.44 -102.52 59.85
C ALA A 654 32.97 -103.63 60.80
N VAL A 655 32.96 -104.86 60.31
CA VAL A 655 32.48 -106.05 61.02
C VAL A 655 33.66 -106.80 61.67
N ILE A 656 33.41 -107.47 62.81
CA ILE A 656 34.39 -108.27 63.56
C ILE A 656 33.94 -109.73 63.56
N SER A 657 34.82 -110.65 63.17
CA SER A 657 34.53 -112.09 63.05
C SER A 657 34.28 -112.79 64.40
N MET A 658 33.56 -113.91 64.36
CA MET A 658 33.19 -114.73 65.52
C MET A 658 34.36 -115.53 66.12
N ILE A 659 34.19 -115.97 67.38
CA ILE A 659 35.19 -116.69 68.19
C ILE A 659 35.01 -118.22 68.06
N SER A 660 36.09 -119.01 68.07
CA SER A 660 36.08 -120.48 67.92
C SER A 660 37.08 -121.21 68.84
N ASN A 661 36.86 -122.52 69.05
CA ASN A 661 37.61 -123.39 69.98
C ASN A 661 38.81 -124.11 69.33
N LYS A 662 39.73 -124.64 70.16
CA LYS A 662 41.00 -125.28 69.76
C LYS A 662 40.85 -126.77 69.39
N GLU A 663 41.56 -127.21 68.34
CA GLU A 663 42.79 -128.02 68.51
C GLU A 663 43.63 -128.16 67.20
N GLN A 664 44.70 -128.95 67.25
CA GLN A 664 45.83 -129.12 66.29
C GLN A 664 45.50 -130.25 65.24
N PRO A 665 46.40 -130.73 64.32
CA PRO A 665 47.79 -130.34 63.96
C PRO A 665 48.23 -130.38 62.46
N THR A 666 49.46 -129.87 62.17
CA THR A 666 50.43 -130.30 61.09
C THR A 666 50.04 -130.16 59.59
N THR A 667 50.89 -129.94 58.57
CA THR A 667 52.36 -129.72 58.42
C THR A 667 52.71 -129.01 57.08
N SER A 668 53.95 -128.48 56.95
CA SER A 668 54.87 -128.37 55.78
C SER A 668 54.34 -128.60 54.33
N THR A 669 54.76 -127.89 53.26
CA THR A 669 56.12 -127.40 52.91
C THR A 669 56.12 -126.25 51.86
N LYS A 670 57.24 -125.50 51.75
CA LYS A 670 57.65 -124.59 50.62
C LYS A 670 57.89 -125.37 49.29
N PRO A 671 58.19 -124.76 48.10
CA PRO A 671 58.75 -123.41 47.85
C PRO A 671 58.16 -122.53 46.71
N ASP A 672 58.50 -121.23 46.73
CA ASP A 672 59.02 -120.33 45.65
C ASP A 672 58.84 -120.73 44.16
N THR A 673 58.59 -119.87 43.16
CA THR A 673 58.40 -118.39 42.95
C THR A 673 58.01 -118.17 41.46
N ALA A 674 57.53 -117.03 40.89
CA ALA A 674 56.91 -115.75 41.32
C ALA A 674 56.51 -114.92 40.04
N VAL A 675 56.27 -113.60 40.17
CA VAL A 675 56.16 -112.55 39.11
C VAL A 675 54.82 -112.41 38.34
N LYS A 676 54.07 -111.33 38.70
CA LYS A 676 53.40 -110.27 37.89
C LYS A 676 52.83 -110.56 36.47
N THR A 677 51.76 -109.94 35.95
CA THR A 677 50.70 -108.98 36.41
C THR A 677 49.63 -108.88 35.30
N GLY A 678 48.37 -108.51 35.60
CA GLY A 678 47.40 -108.08 34.56
C GLY A 678 45.94 -107.96 35.00
N ASP A 679 45.48 -106.71 35.13
CA ASP A 679 44.15 -106.09 34.95
C ASP A 679 42.81 -106.81 35.32
N SER A 680 41.87 -106.03 35.88
CA SER A 680 40.63 -106.51 36.49
C SER A 680 39.33 -105.95 35.87
N THR A 681 38.55 -106.85 35.25
CA THR A 681 37.08 -106.98 35.40
C THR A 681 36.16 -105.74 35.41
N ASN A 682 35.76 -105.31 34.21
CA ASN A 682 34.39 -105.38 33.67
C ASN A 682 33.14 -105.58 34.61
N ILE A 683 32.08 -104.81 34.30
CA ILE A 683 30.64 -105.20 34.15
C ILE A 683 29.68 -105.36 35.37
N LEU A 684 28.67 -104.44 35.42
CA LEU A 684 27.21 -104.54 35.71
C LEU A 684 26.72 -105.22 37.04
N LEU A 685 25.48 -105.07 37.59
CA LEU A 685 24.18 -104.52 37.15
C LEU A 685 23.23 -104.24 38.38
N TRP A 686 22.11 -103.49 38.20
CA TRP A 686 20.89 -103.39 39.08
C TRP A 686 21.03 -102.67 40.47
N SER A 687 19.99 -102.05 41.10
CA SER A 687 18.62 -101.61 40.70
C SER A 687 17.95 -100.66 41.74
N MET A 688 16.86 -99.95 41.35
CA MET A 688 15.73 -99.45 42.22
C MET A 688 16.00 -98.28 43.24
N VAL A 689 15.05 -97.40 43.68
CA VAL A 689 13.64 -97.07 43.31
C VAL A 689 13.14 -95.69 43.90
N MET A 690 12.16 -95.02 43.23
CA MET A 690 11.17 -94.01 43.75
C MET A 690 11.60 -92.61 44.31
N VAL A 691 10.78 -91.52 44.32
CA VAL A 691 9.52 -91.11 43.60
C VAL A 691 9.15 -89.60 43.89
N ILE A 692 8.10 -89.07 43.23
CA ILE A 692 7.26 -87.86 43.55
C ILE A 692 7.88 -86.46 43.20
N SER A 693 7.18 -85.48 42.58
CA SER A 693 5.87 -85.47 41.86
C SER A 693 5.51 -84.13 41.15
N LEU A 694 4.60 -84.18 40.15
CA LEU A 694 3.62 -83.14 39.70
C LEU A 694 4.13 -81.80 39.08
N ALA A 695 3.36 -81.01 38.31
CA ALA A 695 2.36 -81.27 37.23
C ALA A 695 1.83 -79.93 36.62
N GLY A 696 1.16 -79.96 35.44
CA GLY A 696 0.42 -78.83 34.85
C GLY A 696 1.16 -78.13 33.69
N MET A 697 0.85 -78.24 32.38
CA MET A 697 -0.29 -78.76 31.58
C MET A 697 -1.39 -77.72 31.20
N LEU A 698 -1.38 -77.27 29.92
CA LEU A 698 -2.48 -76.63 29.15
C LEU A 698 -2.96 -75.24 29.66
N THR A 699 -3.69 -74.35 28.94
CA THR A 699 -4.34 -74.30 27.60
C THR A 699 -4.44 -72.80 27.19
N ALA A 700 -4.11 -72.36 25.97
CA ALA A 700 -4.96 -72.20 24.77
C ALA A 700 -6.03 -71.06 24.76
N LEU A 701 -6.06 -70.29 23.65
CA LEU A 701 -7.09 -69.30 23.20
C LEU A 701 -7.19 -68.00 24.05
N PHE A 702 -7.38 -66.79 23.50
CA PHE A 702 -8.43 -66.37 22.55
C PHE A 702 -8.16 -65.01 21.82
N PHE A 703 -9.05 -64.68 20.87
CA PHE A 703 -9.40 -63.32 20.36
C PHE A 703 -8.45 -62.45 19.51
N LYS A 704 -8.23 -62.93 18.28
CA LYS A 704 -8.30 -62.17 17.01
C LYS A 704 -9.37 -61.05 16.98
N ARG A 705 -8.98 -59.76 16.86
CA ARG A 705 -9.64 -58.59 16.17
C ARG A 705 -9.03 -57.25 16.67
N ARG A 706 -8.96 -56.13 15.92
CA ARG A 706 -8.99 -55.85 14.46
C ARG A 706 -8.67 -54.35 14.20
N ARG A 707 -7.89 -54.04 13.15
CA ARG A 707 -7.88 -52.78 12.34
C ARG A 707 -7.56 -51.42 13.01
N ASN A 708 -6.77 -50.63 12.25
CA ASN A 708 -6.83 -49.18 12.06
C ASN A 708 -6.76 -48.26 13.31
N ARG A 709 -5.61 -47.62 13.49
CA ARG A 709 -5.31 -46.44 12.65
C ARG A 709 -3.89 -46.54 12.10
#